data_AF-A0A9P9S6G7-F1
#
_entry.id   AF-A0A9P9S6G7-F1
#
_cell.length_a   1.000
_cell.length_b   1.000
_cell.length_c   1.000
_cell.angle_alpha   90.00
_cell.angle_beta   90.00
_cell.angle_gamma   90.00
#
_symmetry.space_group_name_H-M   'P 1'
#
loop_
_entity.id
_entity.type
_entity.pdbx_description
1 polymer ?
#
loop_
_entity_poly.entity_id
_entity_poly.type
_entity_poly.pdbx_seq_one_letter_code
_entity_poly.pdbx_strand_id
1 'polypeptide(L)'
;MMTNDDGKNPGNNSRLSKIRIRELEDGDMLKSDQTVFVPALNHSTTYASEKTAIESLSKTGTTISEHEESKPHSPGRVHLLRTWRWELFTWLLGTVGFAANIILLLCFNGKRQSQWQSPVQITTFVAALAQLSQSALLVPVSFCIGQLKWTWFGSDRSASDVDRFDLASRGPDGSVRLLYRLGWKPRLVSLGALATIMLLAFPSFIQQAVNTRPKTYPLAGNGMAQLQRLVEFTNTSDVNDAWDLFAAMDNGLINDFIYASNATGHCPTEYCTWDPYTTLGVSVITEDITSMLVRQPDMPAIVPQTNHSFERTEIGDQGYLNQSTFQLDTKWIFNHEYPTPENNNGRLPDLAHIYLSYYDPCLNLEKSSDWRDLKYWRGFKASFKLSLFRLKSTYRQTMNTEILQTYDDLGWSNSSYPSIAGLVERHMYCVEQDSDKFCIRSDKLSALGDNLDWAMNPNMMWASYIPVALNSTKVGGATELSYQMKYADRAQYLMPDVLGKKSIFRCKNETKIGLEGFTRKMNNVATSLSNSFRTDAEYNSTRVNGIAWKTEPHIEVTYVWLTMPLVLYCIITIFLFATMFHTRNAPPWKSSILALLRCMDPENKLGTPQQVDQYGKKTVQSAILEGSNVLLIPVPLHGWKRCGIEIDETMRIHKFLQYVILAEPLLPESSKLQPETPSCRNLPGDKDWPSGKDWQTLNTSLSGRLIQTQPAAHVCHDPTYNEEACATVKENWIYPWGHFNDPSGFVAAYQQNASCDPYTPRETPCFQGNYVEYAIDVHEVADVVAGIKFAQQKNIRLVIKNTGHDYLGKSTGKGALSLWMHNLKAIEFLNYTSDTYIGPAVKMGAGVQSFEAYTAANEVGLNVIGGHCLTVGIVGGYSQGGGHSLLSGKYGMGADQALEWEVVTADGTVVIASPSQHSDLYWALSGGGGGTYGVVLSLISRAYPDNIVGGATLSFTSPSGLADDDLLWQVVAYFHQVVLPGLVDAGAHVQWAVAGPVFLIGDLTIPGATEANIYAELKPLTDHLASQGIRYQLNVTSFPTFYEHSNYYGGPFPYGTFWSAQIQGGVLISRDTAISNTTGLQLIDQLRHLSTATNFNFGSYSARSPVENPSIPANAVHPGWRNLLSCFIIFQQWNYSAPFEVMDEQERQLTEEIMPPFQDLASGAYLNEADFNNPRWKEEFYGRNWERLSQIKRKWDPKGLLYAKTAVGSETWTLDAKGRLCRAD
;
A
#
# COMPACT_ATOMS: atom_id res chain seq x y z
N MET A 1 -56.82 -7.71 32.58
CA MET A 1 -56.22 -9.03 32.94
C MET A 1 -55.23 -9.36 31.83
N MET A 2 -53.97 -9.69 32.15
CA MET A 2 -53.49 -11.01 32.62
C MET A 2 -53.52 -12.07 31.51
N THR A 3 -52.83 -13.18 31.75
CA THR A 3 -52.69 -14.38 30.90
C THR A 3 -54.00 -14.86 30.26
N ASN A 4 -53.87 -15.53 29.11
CA ASN A 4 -54.92 -16.08 28.22
C ASN A 4 -55.64 -15.00 27.37
N ASP A 5 -55.86 -15.17 26.06
CA ASP A 5 -55.54 -16.28 25.12
C ASP A 5 -55.23 -15.77 23.70
N ASP A 6 -54.62 -16.65 22.88
CA ASP A 6 -54.58 -16.75 21.40
C ASP A 6 -54.48 -15.52 20.47
N GLY A 7 -53.72 -15.66 19.35
CA GLY A 7 -53.84 -14.73 18.20
C GLY A 7 -52.64 -14.63 17.25
N LYS A 8 -52.46 -15.61 16.36
CA LYS A 8 -51.35 -15.72 15.37
C LYS A 8 -51.05 -14.45 14.54
N ASN A 9 -49.75 -14.26 14.29
CA ASN A 9 -49.07 -13.48 13.21
C ASN A 9 -49.74 -13.56 11.81
N PRO A 10 -49.40 -12.68 10.82
CA PRO A 10 -48.22 -11.77 10.73
C PRO A 10 -48.49 -10.33 10.20
N GLY A 11 -47.44 -9.49 10.06
CA GLY A 11 -47.33 -8.58 8.89
C GLY A 11 -47.02 -7.08 9.03
N ASN A 12 -45.77 -6.72 9.37
CA ASN A 12 -44.95 -5.64 8.78
C ASN A 12 -45.38 -4.12 8.70
N ASN A 13 -44.47 -3.24 9.14
CA ASN A 13 -44.13 -1.88 8.64
C ASN A 13 -45.08 -0.64 8.75
N SER A 14 -44.73 0.27 9.69
CA SER A 14 -43.98 1.53 9.42
C SER A 14 -44.53 2.88 9.93
N ARG A 15 -43.58 3.80 10.22
CA ARG A 15 -43.67 5.28 10.37
C ARG A 15 -44.59 5.91 11.43
N LEU A 16 -44.00 6.75 12.29
CA LEU A 16 -44.68 7.85 13.00
C LEU A 16 -43.77 9.08 13.15
N SER A 17 -44.36 10.27 13.30
CA SER A 17 -43.63 11.51 13.63
C SER A 17 -44.52 12.61 14.22
N LYS A 18 -43.90 13.56 14.93
CA LYS A 18 -44.33 14.94 15.26
C LYS A 18 -45.33 15.25 16.41
N ILE A 19 -44.76 15.92 17.43
CA ILE A 19 -45.20 17.20 18.05
C ILE A 19 -46.56 17.26 18.82
N ARG A 20 -46.51 17.58 20.13
CA ARG A 20 -47.10 18.82 20.75
C ARG A 20 -46.66 19.05 22.21
N ILE A 21 -47.01 20.22 22.77
CA ILE A 21 -46.52 20.84 24.03
C ILE A 21 -47.73 21.36 24.83
N ARG A 22 -47.67 21.32 26.19
CA ARG A 22 -48.42 22.10 27.24
C ARG A 22 -48.18 21.42 28.62
N GLU A 23 -48.26 22.02 29.83
CA GLU A 23 -48.40 23.41 30.35
C GLU A 23 -48.12 23.42 31.89
N LEU A 24 -47.67 24.56 32.46
CA LEU A 24 -47.80 24.99 33.90
C LEU A 24 -47.10 24.11 35.00
N GLU A 25 -46.91 24.51 36.27
CA GLU A 25 -47.33 25.70 37.06
C GLU A 25 -46.28 26.10 38.16
N ASP A 26 -46.58 27.08 39.04
CA ASP A 26 -45.64 27.86 39.89
C ASP A 26 -45.64 27.59 41.42
N GLY A 27 -44.59 28.09 42.11
CA GLY A 27 -44.59 28.55 43.53
C GLY A 27 -43.96 27.64 44.61
N ASP A 28 -43.54 28.11 45.80
CA ASP A 28 -43.17 29.45 46.36
C ASP A 28 -42.55 29.19 47.80
N MET A 29 -42.10 30.07 48.73
CA MET A 29 -41.99 31.54 48.94
C MET A 29 -41.01 31.86 50.12
N LEU A 30 -40.64 33.14 50.34
CA LEU A 30 -40.05 33.76 51.58
C LEU A 30 -38.54 33.51 51.87
N LYS A 31 -37.70 34.40 52.44
CA LYS A 31 -37.77 35.75 53.11
C LYS A 31 -36.30 36.33 53.19
N SER A 32 -35.79 37.39 53.87
CA SER A 32 -36.14 38.60 54.70
C SER A 32 -34.78 39.29 55.06
N ASP A 33 -34.55 40.56 55.47
CA ASP A 33 -35.30 41.83 55.64
C ASP A 33 -34.29 43.01 55.91
N GLN A 34 -34.66 44.28 55.65
CA GLN A 34 -34.16 45.57 56.26
C GLN A 34 -32.66 45.99 56.10
N THR A 35 -32.16 47.25 55.91
CA THR A 35 -32.54 48.70 55.90
C THR A 35 -32.12 49.58 57.11
N VAL A 36 -31.47 50.75 56.86
CA VAL A 36 -31.28 52.01 57.68
C VAL A 36 -30.34 52.95 56.87
N PHE A 37 -30.60 54.25 56.55
CA PHE A 37 -30.64 55.52 57.34
C PHE A 37 -29.25 56.01 57.85
N VAL A 38 -28.82 57.31 57.85
CA VAL A 38 -29.37 58.63 57.38
C VAL A 38 -28.17 59.66 57.21
N PRO A 39 -28.28 60.85 56.55
CA PRO A 39 -27.11 61.62 56.04
C PRO A 39 -26.70 62.96 56.74
N ALA A 40 -25.56 63.52 56.28
CA ALA A 40 -25.11 64.93 56.24
C ALA A 40 -24.38 65.60 57.45
N LEU A 41 -23.24 66.29 57.18
CA LEU A 41 -22.95 67.71 57.55
C LEU A 41 -21.60 68.26 57.02
N ASN A 42 -21.30 69.55 57.26
CA ASN A 42 -20.25 70.40 56.64
C ASN A 42 -19.14 70.87 57.62
N HIS A 43 -18.19 71.69 57.10
CA HIS A 43 -17.22 72.61 57.78
C HIS A 43 -15.79 72.09 58.11
N SER A 44 -14.72 72.92 58.18
CA SER A 44 -14.37 74.18 57.46
C SER A 44 -12.92 74.67 57.72
N THR A 45 -12.38 75.50 56.81
CA THR A 45 -11.42 76.64 57.03
C THR A 45 -10.04 76.47 57.71
N THR A 46 -8.99 76.58 56.88
CA THR A 46 -7.80 77.51 56.97
C THR A 46 -7.05 77.77 58.29
N TYR A 47 -5.71 77.72 58.23
CA TYR A 47 -4.68 78.70 58.67
C TYR A 47 -3.30 78.07 58.29
N ALA A 48 -2.15 78.72 58.13
CA ALA A 48 -1.64 79.99 57.58
C ALA A 48 -0.10 79.92 57.71
N SER A 49 0.65 80.81 57.07
CA SER A 49 2.11 80.77 56.88
C SER A 49 3.00 81.00 58.11
N GLU A 50 4.18 80.36 58.12
CA GLU A 50 5.51 80.99 58.34
C GLU A 50 6.53 80.33 57.36
N LYS A 51 7.50 81.02 56.73
CA LYS A 51 8.68 81.80 57.22
C LYS A 51 9.75 80.90 57.88
N THR A 52 11.07 81.02 57.61
CA THR A 52 11.83 81.93 56.72
C THR A 52 13.06 81.20 56.13
N ALA A 53 13.68 81.75 55.08
CA ALA A 53 14.93 81.25 54.50
C ALA A 53 16.19 81.70 55.28
N ILE A 54 17.28 80.93 55.11
CA ILE A 54 18.71 81.31 55.01
C ILE A 54 19.32 80.18 54.14
N GLU A 55 19.80 80.39 52.92
CA GLU A 55 20.90 81.25 52.43
C GLU A 55 22.32 80.75 52.76
N SER A 56 22.89 79.98 51.83
CA SER A 56 24.30 80.11 51.46
C SER A 56 24.45 79.87 49.96
N LEU A 57 24.95 80.86 49.23
CA LEU A 57 24.88 80.93 47.77
C LEU A 57 26.16 80.44 47.05
N SER A 58 25.93 79.74 45.93
CA SER A 58 26.78 79.72 44.71
C SER A 58 28.07 78.88 44.64
N LYS A 59 28.47 78.63 43.38
CA LYS A 59 29.67 77.94 42.84
C LYS A 59 29.57 76.40 42.83
N THR A 60 29.54 75.71 41.68
CA THR A 60 29.48 76.08 40.24
C THR A 60 28.69 74.98 39.49
N GLY A 61 28.14 75.15 38.29
CA GLY A 61 28.11 76.33 37.41
C GLY A 61 28.25 75.94 35.93
N THR A 62 27.21 75.39 35.30
CA THR A 62 27.20 75.17 33.83
C THR A 62 25.78 75.23 33.24
N THR A 63 25.69 76.00 32.16
CA THR A 63 24.53 76.50 31.39
C THR A 63 23.60 75.48 30.71
N ILE A 64 22.34 75.89 30.49
CA ILE A 64 21.57 76.01 29.20
C ILE A 64 20.07 76.09 29.60
N SER A 65 19.55 77.28 29.95
CA SER A 65 18.95 78.34 29.09
C SER A 65 17.46 78.12 28.76
N GLU A 66 16.60 79.05 29.19
CA GLU A 66 15.16 79.11 28.87
C GLU A 66 14.89 79.84 27.54
N HIS A 67 13.99 79.29 26.71
CA HIS A 67 13.17 79.92 25.64
C HIS A 67 12.26 78.80 25.08
N GLU A 68 11.07 79.02 24.51
CA GLU A 68 10.30 80.23 24.16
C GLU A 68 8.80 79.87 24.09
N GLU A 69 7.88 80.85 24.14
CA GLU A 69 6.48 80.59 23.77
C GLU A 69 6.36 80.31 22.27
N SER A 70 5.70 79.22 21.88
CA SER A 70 5.44 78.90 20.47
C SER A 70 3.94 78.85 20.14
N LYS A 71 3.58 79.55 19.04
CA LYS A 71 2.21 79.72 18.54
C LYS A 71 1.65 78.41 17.95
N PRO A 72 0.32 78.25 17.86
CA PRO A 72 -0.31 76.98 17.50
C PRO A 72 0.13 76.47 16.12
N HIS A 73 0.87 75.36 16.11
CA HIS A 73 1.13 74.62 14.88
C HIS A 73 -0.15 73.97 14.35
N SER A 74 -0.35 74.08 13.03
CA SER A 74 -1.36 73.31 12.31
C SER A 74 -1.03 71.81 12.38
N PRO A 75 -2.05 70.91 12.35
CA PRO A 75 -1.84 69.47 12.44
C PRO A 75 -1.19 68.91 11.15
N GLY A 76 0.14 69.00 11.08
CA GLY A 76 0.93 68.59 9.92
C GLY A 76 0.85 67.09 9.62
N ARG A 77 0.80 66.75 8.32
CA ARG A 77 0.71 65.37 7.77
C ARG A 77 1.61 64.34 8.47
N VAL A 78 2.79 64.75 8.93
CA VAL A 78 3.80 63.92 9.60
C VAL A 78 3.25 63.20 10.84
N HIS A 79 2.37 63.84 11.63
CA HIS A 79 1.82 63.24 12.85
C HIS A 79 0.88 62.05 12.54
N LEU A 80 0.07 62.15 11.47
CA LEU A 80 -0.83 61.09 11.04
C LEU A 80 -0.06 59.87 10.51
N LEU A 81 1.00 60.09 9.73
CA LEU A 81 1.86 59.01 9.23
C LEU A 81 2.62 58.29 10.36
N ARG A 82 3.17 59.04 11.34
CA ARG A 82 3.83 58.45 12.52
C ARG A 82 2.87 57.61 13.36
N THR A 83 1.59 58.00 13.40
CA THR A 83 0.52 57.31 14.14
C THR A 83 0.09 55.99 13.49
N TRP A 84 -0.07 55.97 12.17
CA TRP A 84 -0.55 54.81 11.40
C TRP A 84 0.57 53.96 10.78
N ARG A 85 1.82 54.12 11.26
CA ARG A 85 3.02 53.50 10.67
C ARG A 85 2.97 51.97 10.58
N TRP A 86 2.30 51.31 11.51
CA TRP A 86 2.21 49.83 11.53
C TRP A 86 1.15 49.31 10.56
N GLU A 87 -0.01 49.97 10.51
CA GLU A 87 -1.09 49.65 9.58
C GLU A 87 -0.68 49.94 8.13
N LEU A 88 0.08 51.02 7.90
CA LEU A 88 0.67 51.34 6.60
C LEU A 88 1.75 50.31 6.19
N PHE A 89 2.57 49.84 7.12
CA PHE A 89 3.58 48.80 6.85
C PHE A 89 2.95 47.45 6.51
N THR A 90 1.94 47.02 7.26
CA THR A 90 1.21 45.76 6.99
C THR A 90 0.38 45.84 5.72
N TRP A 91 -0.28 46.97 5.44
CA TRP A 91 -0.90 47.23 4.14
C TRP A 91 0.12 47.12 2.99
N LEU A 92 1.27 47.79 3.09
CA LEU A 92 2.33 47.75 2.06
C LEU A 92 2.88 46.33 1.84
N LEU A 93 3.08 45.55 2.91
CA LEU A 93 3.48 44.14 2.81
C LEU A 93 2.43 43.31 2.06
N GLY A 94 1.14 43.55 2.36
CA GLY A 94 0.02 42.93 1.65
C GLY A 94 -0.05 43.32 0.17
N THR A 95 0.17 44.60 -0.15
CA THR A 95 0.31 45.13 -1.52
C THR A 95 1.43 44.43 -2.28
N VAL A 96 2.61 44.29 -1.66
CA VAL A 96 3.78 43.65 -2.29
C VAL A 96 3.52 42.17 -2.58
N GLY A 97 2.94 41.41 -1.63
CA GLY A 97 2.56 40.01 -1.87
C GLY A 97 1.49 39.84 -2.97
N PHE A 98 0.57 40.80 -3.11
CA PHE A 98 -0.50 40.72 -4.10
C PHE A 98 0.01 41.14 -5.49
N ALA A 99 0.89 42.14 -5.57
CA ALA A 99 1.62 42.47 -6.79
C ALA A 99 2.53 41.32 -7.23
N ALA A 100 3.23 40.65 -6.30
CA ALA A 100 4.06 39.49 -6.60
C ALA A 100 3.25 38.34 -7.20
N ASN A 101 2.06 38.05 -6.66
CA ASN A 101 1.11 37.10 -7.26
C ASN A 101 0.76 37.48 -8.71
N ILE A 102 0.32 38.71 -8.95
CA ILE A 102 -0.10 39.16 -10.29
C ILE A 102 1.06 39.07 -11.29
N ILE A 103 2.27 39.47 -10.89
CA ILE A 103 3.48 39.36 -11.72
C ILE A 103 3.81 37.89 -12.00
N LEU A 104 3.78 37.02 -10.98
CA LEU A 104 4.03 35.58 -11.13
C LEU A 104 3.08 34.92 -12.13
N LEU A 105 1.78 35.22 -12.02
CA LEU A 105 0.75 34.71 -12.94
C LEU A 105 0.96 35.21 -14.38
N LEU A 106 1.21 36.52 -14.57
CA LEU A 106 1.50 37.09 -15.89
C LEU A 106 2.78 36.53 -16.51
N CYS A 107 3.81 36.27 -15.71
CA CYS A 107 5.10 35.76 -16.17
C CYS A 107 5.08 34.27 -16.55
N PHE A 108 4.09 33.47 -16.11
CA PHE A 108 4.01 32.03 -16.39
C PHE A 108 2.76 31.58 -17.17
N ASN A 109 1.81 32.46 -17.44
CA ASN A 109 0.69 32.18 -18.34
C ASN A 109 1.18 31.72 -19.73
N GLY A 110 0.69 30.57 -20.19
CA GLY A 110 1.04 29.96 -21.48
C GLY A 110 2.36 29.18 -21.51
N LYS A 111 3.15 29.18 -20.41
CA LYS A 111 4.43 28.45 -20.34
C LYS A 111 4.25 26.97 -20.03
N ARG A 112 5.25 26.17 -20.38
CA ARG A 112 5.34 24.75 -19.97
C ARG A 112 5.63 24.68 -18.47
N GLN A 113 5.04 23.72 -17.76
CA GLN A 113 5.33 23.50 -16.35
C GLN A 113 6.82 23.17 -16.12
N SER A 114 7.50 22.53 -17.09
CA SER A 114 8.94 22.25 -17.07
C SER A 114 9.84 23.50 -17.13
N GLN A 115 9.29 24.69 -17.42
CA GLN A 115 10.02 25.96 -17.32
C GLN A 115 10.01 26.53 -15.89
N TRP A 116 9.33 25.87 -14.95
CA TRP A 116 9.35 26.17 -13.52
C TRP A 116 10.46 25.35 -12.83
N GLN A 117 11.58 25.99 -12.51
CA GLN A 117 12.78 25.32 -11.94
C GLN A 117 12.86 25.41 -10.39
N SER A 118 11.76 25.69 -9.70
CA SER A 118 11.73 25.64 -8.22
C SER A 118 11.14 24.30 -7.75
N PRO A 119 11.70 23.65 -6.70
CA PRO A 119 11.19 22.37 -6.21
C PRO A 119 9.79 22.47 -5.59
N VAL A 120 9.35 23.67 -5.19
CA VAL A 120 7.98 23.93 -4.71
C VAL A 120 7.12 24.38 -5.89
N GLN A 121 5.93 23.77 -6.06
CA GLN A 121 5.05 24.03 -7.21
C GLN A 121 4.60 25.50 -7.30
N ILE A 122 4.35 25.99 -8.52
CA ILE A 122 3.87 27.36 -8.75
C ILE A 122 2.53 27.64 -8.05
N THR A 123 1.63 26.65 -7.99
CA THR A 123 0.37 26.66 -7.22
C THR A 123 0.61 26.92 -5.74
N THR A 124 1.61 26.28 -5.15
CA THR A 124 2.00 26.45 -3.74
C THR A 124 2.60 27.84 -3.47
N PHE A 125 3.42 28.38 -4.39
CA PHE A 125 3.91 29.76 -4.29
C PHE A 125 2.77 30.79 -4.37
N VAL A 126 1.84 30.62 -5.31
CA VAL A 126 0.65 31.46 -5.44
C VAL A 126 -0.21 31.40 -4.17
N ALA A 127 -0.43 30.20 -3.62
CA ALA A 127 -1.14 30.01 -2.36
C ALA A 127 -0.43 30.72 -1.18
N ALA A 128 0.88 30.55 -1.03
CA ALA A 128 1.66 31.13 0.07
C ALA A 128 1.68 32.68 0.01
N LEU A 129 1.93 33.26 -1.17
CA LEU A 129 1.89 34.70 -1.37
C LEU A 129 0.48 35.27 -1.14
N ALA A 130 -0.57 34.57 -1.57
CA ALA A 130 -1.95 34.97 -1.34
C ALA A 130 -2.33 34.94 0.16
N GLN A 131 -1.88 33.92 0.89
CA GLN A 131 -2.08 33.79 2.34
C GLN A 131 -1.35 34.89 3.13
N LEU A 132 -0.10 35.20 2.73
CA LEU A 132 0.66 36.32 3.28
C LEU A 132 -0.04 37.66 3.03
N SER A 133 -0.55 37.88 1.82
CA SER A 133 -1.33 39.08 1.49
C SER A 133 -2.62 39.20 2.28
N GLN A 134 -3.42 38.12 2.39
CA GLN A 134 -4.65 38.10 3.19
C GLN A 134 -4.35 38.48 4.65
N SER A 135 -3.35 37.84 5.25
CA SER A 135 -2.95 38.05 6.64
C SER A 135 -2.49 39.49 6.90
N ALA A 136 -1.67 40.03 6.00
CA ALA A 136 -1.15 41.40 6.11
C ALA A 136 -2.23 42.48 5.86
N LEU A 137 -3.22 42.21 5.00
CA LEU A 137 -4.35 43.10 4.73
C LEU A 137 -5.43 43.07 5.81
N LEU A 138 -5.55 41.99 6.60
CA LEU A 138 -6.50 41.90 7.71
C LEU A 138 -6.16 42.88 8.86
N VAL A 139 -4.88 43.11 9.12
CA VAL A 139 -4.40 44.01 10.19
C VAL A 139 -4.96 45.44 10.05
N PRO A 140 -4.74 46.18 8.94
CA PRO A 140 -5.30 47.52 8.80
C PRO A 140 -6.83 47.55 8.88
N VAL A 141 -7.54 46.52 8.40
CA VAL A 141 -9.01 46.43 8.51
C VAL A 141 -9.44 46.36 9.98
N SER A 142 -8.85 45.46 10.77
CA SER A 142 -9.13 45.31 12.21
C SER A 142 -8.87 46.62 12.99
N PHE A 143 -7.70 47.23 12.80
CA PHE A 143 -7.33 48.47 13.49
C PHE A 143 -8.19 49.68 13.04
N CYS A 144 -8.66 49.71 11.79
CA CYS A 144 -9.62 50.72 11.33
C CYS A 144 -11.02 50.52 11.94
N ILE A 145 -11.54 49.29 12.05
CA ILE A 145 -12.80 49.00 12.77
C ILE A 145 -12.66 49.44 14.24
N GLY A 146 -11.55 49.11 14.89
CA GLY A 146 -11.22 49.54 16.25
C GLY A 146 -11.21 51.06 16.42
N GLN A 147 -10.54 51.81 15.54
CA GLN A 147 -10.56 53.28 15.60
C GLN A 147 -11.98 53.84 15.37
N LEU A 148 -12.75 53.28 14.43
CA LEU A 148 -14.09 53.75 14.12
C LEU A 148 -15.09 53.50 15.26
N LYS A 149 -14.86 52.49 16.11
CA LYS A 149 -15.59 52.30 17.39
C LYS A 149 -15.63 53.59 18.19
N TRP A 150 -14.47 54.21 18.41
CA TRP A 150 -14.38 55.44 19.20
C TRP A 150 -14.98 56.67 18.50
N THR A 151 -15.07 56.68 17.17
CA THR A 151 -15.84 57.72 16.45
C THR A 151 -17.36 57.51 16.53
N TRP A 152 -17.84 56.26 16.64
CA TRP A 152 -19.26 55.97 16.84
C TRP A 152 -19.77 56.48 18.19
N PHE A 153 -18.95 56.35 19.23
CA PHE A 153 -19.19 56.89 20.58
C PHE A 153 -18.79 58.37 20.76
N GLY A 154 -18.53 59.09 19.66
CA GLY A 154 -18.49 60.56 19.65
C GLY A 154 -19.88 61.21 19.70
N SER A 155 -20.93 60.43 19.98
CA SER A 155 -22.33 60.82 20.08
C SER A 155 -23.10 59.77 20.88
N ASP A 156 -24.27 60.14 21.40
CA ASP A 156 -25.12 59.30 22.25
C ASP A 156 -25.54 58.01 21.52
N ARG A 157 -25.10 56.86 22.06
CA ARG A 157 -25.24 55.51 21.49
C ARG A 157 -25.31 54.46 22.59
N SER A 158 -25.96 53.33 22.31
CA SER A 158 -26.04 52.21 23.25
C SER A 158 -24.65 51.63 23.53
N ALA A 159 -24.29 51.47 24.81
CA ALA A 159 -23.05 50.81 25.22
C ALA A 159 -22.92 49.37 24.66
N SER A 160 -24.04 48.73 24.31
CA SER A 160 -24.04 47.41 23.65
C SER A 160 -23.45 47.39 22.23
N ASP A 161 -23.21 48.56 21.60
CA ASP A 161 -22.46 48.65 20.34
C ASP A 161 -20.94 48.51 20.54
N VAL A 162 -20.40 48.74 21.75
CA VAL A 162 -18.95 48.61 22.02
C VAL A 162 -18.49 47.18 21.74
N ASP A 163 -19.22 46.21 22.28
CA ASP A 163 -19.01 44.77 22.09
C ASP A 163 -19.13 44.37 20.61
N ARG A 164 -20.18 44.82 19.91
CA ARG A 164 -20.41 44.52 18.48
C ARG A 164 -19.24 44.95 17.60
N PHE A 165 -18.69 46.13 17.83
CA PHE A 165 -17.52 46.63 17.11
C PHE A 165 -16.24 45.88 17.50
N ASP A 166 -16.08 45.49 18.77
CA ASP A 166 -14.91 44.74 19.22
C ASP A 166 -14.88 43.33 18.62
N LEU A 167 -16.00 42.61 18.68
CA LEU A 167 -16.21 41.32 17.99
C LEU A 167 -15.94 41.45 16.49
N ALA A 168 -16.44 42.51 15.83
CA ALA A 168 -16.18 42.73 14.40
C ALA A 168 -14.70 42.97 14.07
N SER A 169 -13.96 43.66 14.94
CA SER A 169 -12.51 43.84 14.77
C SER A 169 -11.70 42.55 14.97
N ARG A 170 -12.27 41.54 15.65
CA ARG A 170 -11.62 40.25 15.94
C ARG A 170 -11.84 39.20 14.83
N GLY A 171 -12.82 39.35 13.94
CA GLY A 171 -13.02 38.38 12.86
C GLY A 171 -14.37 38.41 12.13
N PRO A 172 -14.63 37.40 11.28
CA PRO A 172 -15.77 37.36 10.38
C PRO A 172 -17.12 37.15 11.10
N ASP A 173 -17.18 36.33 12.15
CA ASP A 173 -18.42 36.11 12.92
C ASP A 173 -18.96 37.41 13.54
N GLY A 174 -18.09 38.15 14.24
CA GLY A 174 -18.44 39.48 14.76
C GLY A 174 -18.80 40.48 13.66
N SER A 175 -18.14 40.40 12.51
CA SER A 175 -18.45 41.24 11.34
C SER A 175 -19.84 40.94 10.77
N VAL A 176 -20.24 39.66 10.69
CA VAL A 176 -21.61 39.25 10.31
C VAL A 176 -22.63 39.74 11.34
N ARG A 177 -22.35 39.58 12.65
CA ARG A 177 -23.24 40.04 13.74
C ARG A 177 -23.42 41.55 13.72
N LEU A 178 -22.36 42.32 13.45
CA LEU A 178 -22.42 43.78 13.30
C LEU A 178 -23.28 44.18 12.10
N LEU A 179 -23.04 43.60 10.93
CA LEU A 179 -23.82 43.88 9.72
C LEU A 179 -25.30 43.49 9.89
N TYR A 180 -25.60 42.38 10.55
CA TYR A 180 -26.97 41.95 10.83
C TYR A 180 -27.72 42.88 11.80
N ARG A 181 -27.05 43.40 12.84
CA ARG A 181 -27.69 44.23 13.88
C ARG A 181 -27.71 45.73 13.58
N LEU A 182 -26.66 46.28 12.97
CA LEU A 182 -26.55 47.71 12.67
C LEU A 182 -26.84 48.04 11.20
N GLY A 183 -26.81 47.03 10.32
CA GLY A 183 -26.92 47.24 8.87
C GLY A 183 -25.83 48.17 8.35
N TRP A 184 -26.14 48.89 7.28
CA TRP A 184 -25.25 49.87 6.65
C TRP A 184 -25.25 51.24 7.36
N LYS A 185 -25.78 51.36 8.58
CA LYS A 185 -25.85 52.64 9.32
C LYS A 185 -24.45 53.22 9.60
N PRO A 186 -23.50 52.50 10.22
CA PRO A 186 -22.11 52.94 10.31
C PRO A 186 -21.37 52.63 9.00
N ARG A 187 -21.59 53.45 7.96
CA ARG A 187 -21.18 53.19 6.56
C ARG A 187 -19.74 52.68 6.38
N LEU A 188 -18.75 53.35 7.00
CA LEU A 188 -17.34 52.92 6.91
C LEU A 188 -17.09 51.58 7.62
N VAL A 189 -17.63 51.40 8.82
CA VAL A 189 -17.48 50.16 9.61
C VAL A 189 -18.11 48.97 8.88
N SER A 190 -19.24 49.21 8.20
CA SER A 190 -19.94 48.21 7.39
C SER A 190 -19.07 47.75 6.21
N LEU A 191 -18.33 48.66 5.59
CA LEU A 191 -17.36 48.35 4.54
C LEU A 191 -16.18 47.51 5.08
N GLY A 192 -15.66 47.84 6.26
CA GLY A 192 -14.62 47.06 6.93
C GLY A 192 -15.07 45.65 7.36
N ALA A 193 -16.29 45.53 7.90
CA ALA A 193 -16.90 44.26 8.25
C ALA A 193 -17.12 43.38 7.01
N LEU A 194 -17.60 43.96 5.91
CA LEU A 194 -17.73 43.24 4.63
C LEU A 194 -16.37 42.80 4.08
N ALA A 195 -15.34 43.66 4.17
CA ALA A 195 -13.99 43.30 3.77
C ALA A 195 -13.41 42.14 4.61
N THR A 196 -13.66 42.12 5.92
CA THR A 196 -13.26 41.03 6.84
C THR A 196 -13.89 39.70 6.44
N ILE A 197 -15.17 39.69 6.04
CA ILE A 197 -15.86 38.48 5.55
C ILE A 197 -15.31 38.06 4.19
N MET A 198 -15.17 39.01 3.25
CA MET A 198 -14.66 38.74 1.90
C MET A 198 -13.21 38.24 1.91
N LEU A 199 -12.38 38.68 2.87
CA LEU A 199 -10.98 38.24 3.00
C LEU A 199 -10.86 36.71 3.16
N LEU A 200 -11.86 36.02 3.72
CA LEU A 200 -11.86 34.56 3.83
C LEU A 200 -11.69 33.86 2.46
N ALA A 201 -12.25 34.43 1.39
CA ALA A 201 -12.18 33.85 0.05
C ALA A 201 -10.93 34.26 -0.76
N PHE A 202 -10.13 35.21 -0.24
CA PHE A 202 -9.04 35.84 -0.99
C PHE A 202 -7.96 34.83 -1.46
N PRO A 203 -7.48 33.87 -0.63
CA PRO A 203 -6.52 32.86 -1.09
C PRO A 203 -7.14 31.92 -2.14
N SER A 204 -8.36 31.44 -1.91
CA SER A 204 -9.05 30.49 -2.79
C SER A 204 -9.27 31.05 -4.19
N PHE A 205 -9.66 32.32 -4.31
CA PHE A 205 -9.84 32.98 -5.61
C PHE A 205 -8.51 33.20 -6.34
N ILE A 206 -7.41 33.48 -5.64
CA ILE A 206 -6.10 33.62 -6.28
C ILE A 206 -5.55 32.24 -6.73
N GLN A 207 -5.80 31.17 -5.97
CA GLN A 207 -5.44 29.80 -6.37
C GLN A 207 -6.20 29.34 -7.63
N GLN A 208 -7.52 29.54 -7.68
CA GLN A 208 -8.37 29.17 -8.84
C GLN A 208 -8.02 29.92 -10.13
N ALA A 209 -7.18 30.97 -10.07
CA ALA A 209 -6.65 31.62 -11.26
C ALA A 209 -5.62 30.76 -12.01
N VAL A 210 -5.08 29.68 -11.43
CA VAL A 210 -4.07 28.80 -12.05
C VAL A 210 -4.69 27.46 -12.46
N ASN A 211 -4.66 27.14 -13.76
CA ASN A 211 -5.00 25.82 -14.28
C ASN A 211 -3.78 25.21 -15.01
N THR A 212 -3.68 23.88 -15.01
CA THR A 212 -2.73 23.14 -15.85
C THR A 212 -3.50 22.37 -16.92
N ARG A 213 -3.19 22.61 -18.21
CA ARG A 213 -3.75 21.81 -19.32
C ARG A 213 -2.67 21.01 -20.05
N PRO A 214 -2.88 19.72 -20.32
CA PRO A 214 -2.00 18.95 -21.19
C PRO A 214 -2.03 19.52 -22.62
N LYS A 215 -0.87 19.62 -23.27
CA LYS A 215 -0.75 19.80 -24.72
C LYS A 215 0.17 18.73 -25.28
N THR A 216 -0.31 18.01 -26.29
CA THR A 216 0.39 16.91 -26.93
C THR A 216 1.02 17.36 -28.25
N TYR A 217 2.25 16.91 -28.52
CA TYR A 217 3.00 17.22 -29.73
C TYR A 217 3.89 16.02 -30.15
N PRO A 218 4.25 15.88 -31.44
CA PRO A 218 5.12 14.79 -31.89
C PRO A 218 6.56 15.03 -31.41
N LEU A 219 7.24 13.96 -30.99
CA LEU A 219 8.64 14.02 -30.57
C LEU A 219 9.56 14.10 -31.80
N ALA A 220 10.42 15.13 -31.86
CA ALA A 220 11.31 15.36 -33.00
C ALA A 220 12.74 14.85 -32.72
N GLY A 221 13.14 13.79 -33.43
CA GLY A 221 14.50 13.22 -33.42
C GLY A 221 14.68 12.05 -32.45
N ASN A 222 15.34 11.00 -32.94
CA ASN A 222 15.80 9.74 -32.32
C ASN A 222 14.82 8.90 -31.45
N GLY A 223 13.90 9.48 -30.69
CA GLY A 223 12.86 8.76 -29.96
C GLY A 223 11.69 8.32 -30.85
N MET A 224 12.00 7.62 -31.95
CA MET A 224 10.97 7.03 -32.82
C MET A 224 10.38 5.79 -32.17
N ALA A 225 9.06 5.61 -32.27
CA ALA A 225 8.41 4.39 -31.84
C ALA A 225 8.78 3.25 -32.81
N GLN A 226 9.06 2.04 -32.32
CA GLN A 226 9.47 0.91 -33.17
C GLN A 226 8.58 -0.31 -32.95
N LEU A 227 8.14 -0.93 -34.04
CA LEU A 227 7.30 -2.13 -34.02
C LEU A 227 7.86 -3.16 -34.99
N GLN A 228 7.88 -4.43 -34.58
CA GLN A 228 8.36 -5.52 -35.43
C GLN A 228 7.32 -5.97 -36.46
N ARG A 229 7.81 -6.29 -37.66
CA ARG A 229 7.08 -6.97 -38.74
C ARG A 229 7.95 -8.04 -39.37
N LEU A 230 7.32 -9.11 -39.87
CA LEU A 230 8.01 -10.12 -40.66
C LEU A 230 8.04 -9.69 -42.14
N VAL A 231 9.22 -9.74 -42.75
CA VAL A 231 9.42 -9.50 -44.20
C VAL A 231 10.10 -10.69 -44.86
N GLU A 232 11.07 -11.32 -44.20
CA GLU A 232 11.79 -12.47 -44.73
C GLU A 232 11.89 -13.62 -43.72
N PHE A 233 11.54 -14.84 -44.15
CA PHE A 233 11.60 -16.06 -43.33
C PHE A 233 12.71 -17.00 -43.83
N THR A 234 13.96 -16.77 -43.35
CA THR A 234 15.19 -17.33 -43.95
C THR A 234 16.25 -17.89 -42.99
N ASN A 235 16.12 -17.73 -41.67
CA ASN A 235 17.26 -17.90 -40.76
C ASN A 235 17.70 -19.38 -40.53
N THR A 236 18.79 -19.54 -39.78
CA THR A 236 19.88 -20.47 -40.11
C THR A 236 20.17 -21.56 -39.08
N SER A 237 19.49 -21.53 -37.94
CA SER A 237 19.29 -22.64 -37.02
C SER A 237 18.52 -23.80 -37.70
N ASP A 238 18.80 -25.05 -37.30
CA ASP A 238 17.92 -26.19 -37.60
C ASP A 238 16.62 -26.05 -36.78
N VAL A 239 15.50 -26.63 -37.25
CA VAL A 239 14.17 -26.47 -36.62
C VAL A 239 14.01 -27.41 -35.41
N ASN A 240 14.95 -27.32 -34.46
CA ASN A 240 14.90 -28.07 -33.20
C ASN A 240 13.98 -27.37 -32.18
N ASP A 241 13.85 -26.04 -32.29
CA ASP A 241 12.99 -25.21 -31.43
C ASP A 241 11.56 -25.10 -31.99
N ALA A 242 10.99 -26.24 -32.38
CA ALA A 242 9.56 -26.34 -32.73
C ALA A 242 8.63 -26.02 -31.53
N TRP A 243 9.20 -25.96 -30.32
CA TRP A 243 8.55 -25.59 -29.06
C TRP A 243 7.79 -24.27 -29.12
N ASP A 244 8.35 -23.20 -29.70
CA ASP A 244 7.68 -21.90 -29.74
C ASP A 244 6.52 -21.88 -30.74
N LEU A 245 6.63 -22.64 -31.84
CA LEU A 245 5.50 -22.87 -32.75
C LEU A 245 4.37 -23.61 -32.01
N PHE A 246 4.69 -24.67 -31.27
CA PHE A 246 3.69 -25.42 -30.50
C PHE A 246 3.07 -24.58 -29.37
N ALA A 247 3.86 -23.76 -28.67
CA ALA A 247 3.37 -22.84 -27.66
C ALA A 247 2.42 -21.78 -28.26
N ALA A 248 2.74 -21.25 -29.44
CA ALA A 248 1.84 -20.35 -30.16
C ALA A 248 0.53 -21.05 -30.58
N MET A 249 0.59 -22.30 -31.04
CA MET A 249 -0.59 -23.09 -31.41
C MET A 249 -1.48 -23.42 -30.20
N ASP A 250 -0.89 -23.88 -29.09
CA ASP A 250 -1.62 -24.14 -27.84
C ASP A 250 -2.26 -22.86 -27.29
N ASN A 251 -1.53 -21.74 -27.29
CA ASN A 251 -2.06 -20.44 -26.90
C ASN A 251 -3.30 -20.05 -27.74
N GLY A 252 -3.25 -20.29 -29.06
CA GLY A 252 -4.38 -20.06 -29.97
C GLY A 252 -5.56 -21.02 -29.79
N LEU A 253 -5.34 -22.26 -29.34
CA LEU A 253 -6.42 -23.20 -29.02
C LEU A 253 -7.06 -22.90 -27.66
N ILE A 254 -6.25 -22.62 -26.65
CA ILE A 254 -6.66 -22.44 -25.25
C ILE A 254 -7.39 -21.11 -25.06
N ASN A 255 -6.86 -20.00 -25.61
CA ASN A 255 -7.35 -18.66 -25.30
C ASN A 255 -8.38 -18.13 -26.31
N ASP A 256 -9.37 -17.39 -25.80
CA ASP A 256 -10.43 -16.73 -26.58
C ASP A 256 -10.19 -15.22 -26.68
N PHE A 257 -9.26 -14.82 -27.55
CA PHE A 257 -8.95 -13.41 -27.79
C PHE A 257 -9.98 -12.74 -28.71
N ILE A 258 -10.38 -11.50 -28.39
CA ILE A 258 -11.24 -10.67 -29.26
C ILE A 258 -10.39 -9.73 -30.16
N TYR A 259 -9.16 -9.39 -29.76
CA TYR A 259 -8.21 -8.60 -30.54
C TYR A 259 -6.80 -9.22 -30.48
N ALA A 260 -6.53 -10.15 -31.39
CA ALA A 260 -5.23 -10.85 -31.47
C ALA A 260 -4.31 -10.16 -32.48
N SER A 261 -3.39 -9.32 -32.02
CA SER A 261 -2.52 -8.53 -32.93
C SER A 261 -1.27 -7.90 -32.29
N ASN A 262 -1.12 -8.05 -30.97
CA ASN A 262 -0.25 -7.25 -30.12
C ASN A 262 1.18 -7.80 -30.04
N ALA A 263 1.88 -7.80 -31.17
CA ALA A 263 3.34 -7.89 -31.15
C ALA A 263 3.94 -6.71 -30.36
N THR A 264 4.90 -6.98 -29.49
CA THR A 264 5.50 -5.99 -28.58
C THR A 264 6.30 -4.93 -29.35
N GLY A 265 5.85 -3.68 -29.30
CA GLY A 265 6.55 -2.52 -29.86
C GLY A 265 7.19 -1.64 -28.78
N HIS A 266 8.36 -1.09 -29.06
CA HIS A 266 8.97 -0.06 -28.23
C HIS A 266 8.31 1.30 -28.49
N CYS A 267 7.51 1.77 -27.54
CA CYS A 267 6.99 3.13 -27.52
C CYS A 267 7.69 3.95 -26.42
N PRO A 268 8.48 4.99 -26.76
CA PRO A 268 9.23 5.79 -25.78
C PRO A 268 8.39 6.85 -25.05
N THR A 269 7.05 6.82 -25.20
CA THR A 269 6.10 7.73 -24.53
C THR A 269 4.81 7.00 -24.16
N GLU A 270 3.85 7.70 -23.55
CA GLU A 270 2.52 7.13 -23.19
C GLU A 270 1.62 6.84 -24.41
N TYR A 271 1.94 7.40 -25.58
CA TYR A 271 1.11 7.31 -26.79
C TYR A 271 1.97 7.29 -28.06
N CYS A 272 1.87 6.21 -28.84
CA CYS A 272 2.54 6.07 -30.14
C CYS A 272 1.57 5.64 -31.25
N THR A 273 1.85 6.09 -32.47
CA THR A 273 1.07 5.77 -33.67
C THR A 273 2.00 5.37 -34.81
N TRP A 274 1.74 4.23 -35.43
CA TRP A 274 2.44 3.78 -36.64
C TRP A 274 1.53 3.91 -37.84
N ASP A 275 2.07 4.44 -38.95
CA ASP A 275 1.37 4.47 -40.23
C ASP A 275 1.14 3.03 -40.76
N PRO A 276 0.12 2.79 -41.62
CA PRO A 276 -0.21 1.43 -42.05
C PRO A 276 0.94 0.72 -42.79
N TYR A 277 1.32 -0.45 -42.31
CA TYR A 277 2.45 -1.25 -42.82
C TYR A 277 1.99 -2.66 -43.20
N THR A 278 2.69 -3.29 -44.14
CA THR A 278 2.42 -4.67 -44.56
C THR A 278 3.43 -5.63 -43.91
N THR A 279 2.96 -6.79 -43.45
CA THR A 279 3.75 -7.87 -42.80
C THR A 279 3.35 -9.24 -43.35
N LEU A 280 4.28 -10.19 -43.35
CA LEU A 280 3.98 -11.61 -43.53
C LEU A 280 3.29 -12.18 -42.29
N GLY A 281 2.44 -13.20 -42.50
CA GLY A 281 1.75 -13.96 -41.46
C GLY A 281 0.98 -15.15 -42.03
N VAL A 282 0.12 -15.76 -41.20
CA VAL A 282 -0.69 -16.94 -41.54
C VAL A 282 -2.17 -16.59 -41.49
N SER A 283 -2.92 -16.92 -42.54
CA SER A 283 -4.38 -16.92 -42.54
C SER A 283 -4.92 -18.35 -42.57
N VAL A 284 -6.24 -18.52 -42.41
CA VAL A 284 -6.90 -19.82 -42.54
C VAL A 284 -8.27 -19.69 -43.19
N ILE A 285 -8.60 -20.65 -44.05
CA ILE A 285 -9.92 -20.77 -44.68
C ILE A 285 -10.56 -22.07 -44.20
N THR A 286 -11.83 -22.04 -43.81
CA THR A 286 -12.55 -23.22 -43.29
C THR A 286 -13.78 -23.60 -44.12
N GLU A 287 -13.93 -24.89 -44.42
CA GLU A 287 -14.93 -25.46 -45.34
C GLU A 287 -15.73 -26.57 -44.65
N ASP A 288 -17.02 -26.73 -45.01
CA ASP A 288 -17.81 -27.93 -44.64
C ASP A 288 -17.65 -29.00 -45.72
N ILE A 289 -17.16 -30.17 -45.31
CA ILE A 289 -16.87 -31.33 -46.15
C ILE A 289 -17.71 -32.55 -45.74
N THR A 290 -18.77 -32.37 -44.95
CA THR A 290 -19.67 -33.43 -44.47
C THR A 290 -20.19 -34.31 -45.62
N SER A 291 -20.53 -33.69 -46.76
CA SER A 291 -21.01 -34.39 -47.96
C SER A 291 -19.95 -35.22 -48.69
N MET A 292 -18.67 -35.07 -48.33
CA MET A 292 -17.55 -35.82 -48.89
C MET A 292 -17.16 -37.01 -48.01
N LEU A 293 -17.79 -37.21 -46.84
CA LEU A 293 -17.46 -38.31 -45.96
C LEU A 293 -17.91 -39.66 -46.55
N VAL A 294 -16.97 -40.60 -46.64
CA VAL A 294 -17.19 -41.96 -47.13
C VAL A 294 -16.68 -42.98 -46.11
N ARG A 295 -17.30 -44.16 -46.15
CA ARG A 295 -16.86 -45.33 -45.39
C ARG A 295 -15.88 -46.14 -46.24
N GLN A 296 -14.69 -46.44 -45.73
CA GLN A 296 -13.78 -47.37 -46.39
C GLN A 296 -14.25 -48.83 -46.20
N PRO A 297 -14.04 -49.73 -47.17
CA PRO A 297 -14.37 -51.15 -47.01
C PRO A 297 -13.51 -51.86 -45.94
N ASP A 298 -12.23 -51.50 -45.87
CA ASP A 298 -11.19 -52.21 -45.12
C ASP A 298 -10.90 -51.62 -43.71
N MET A 299 -11.61 -50.57 -43.29
CA MET A 299 -11.42 -49.92 -41.98
C MET A 299 -12.75 -49.57 -41.28
N PRO A 300 -12.77 -49.48 -39.94
CA PRO A 300 -13.94 -49.02 -39.19
C PRO A 300 -14.18 -47.50 -39.34
N ALA A 301 -13.14 -46.71 -39.67
CA ALA A 301 -13.21 -45.26 -39.73
C ALA A 301 -14.00 -44.71 -40.93
N ILE A 302 -14.53 -43.50 -40.76
CA ILE A 302 -15.19 -42.68 -41.79
C ILE A 302 -14.28 -41.49 -42.10
N VAL A 303 -13.99 -41.26 -43.37
CA VAL A 303 -12.97 -40.28 -43.82
C VAL A 303 -13.45 -39.49 -45.04
N PRO A 304 -12.87 -38.31 -45.34
CA PRO A 304 -13.19 -37.58 -46.56
C PRO A 304 -12.77 -38.34 -47.82
N GLN A 305 -13.59 -38.27 -48.87
CA GLN A 305 -13.26 -38.81 -50.19
C GLN A 305 -12.30 -37.86 -50.92
N THR A 306 -11.00 -38.17 -50.85
CA THR A 306 -9.95 -37.47 -51.61
C THR A 306 -9.48 -38.31 -52.80
N ASN A 307 -8.72 -37.71 -53.72
CA ASN A 307 -8.14 -38.42 -54.87
C ASN A 307 -6.87 -39.22 -54.53
N HIS A 308 -6.42 -39.21 -53.28
CA HIS A 308 -5.18 -39.87 -52.86
C HIS A 308 -5.46 -41.23 -52.22
N SER A 309 -4.68 -42.24 -52.57
CA SER A 309 -4.75 -43.56 -51.94
C SER A 309 -4.31 -43.48 -50.49
N PHE A 310 -5.17 -43.91 -49.58
CA PHE A 310 -4.91 -43.97 -48.14
C PHE A 310 -4.10 -45.23 -47.80
N GLU A 311 -2.86 -45.08 -47.33
CA GLU A 311 -2.00 -46.22 -47.01
C GLU A 311 -2.30 -46.89 -45.65
N ARG A 312 -1.88 -48.15 -45.54
CA ARG A 312 -2.39 -49.13 -44.57
C ARG A 312 -1.45 -49.26 -43.35
N THR A 313 -1.65 -48.43 -42.33
CA THR A 313 -1.09 -48.65 -40.99
C THR A 313 -1.95 -49.64 -40.20
N GLU A 314 -1.32 -50.73 -39.73
CA GLU A 314 -1.97 -51.84 -39.03
C GLU A 314 -2.41 -51.47 -37.60
N ILE A 315 -3.58 -51.98 -37.19
CA ILE A 315 -4.09 -51.94 -35.80
C ILE A 315 -4.64 -53.33 -35.50
N GLY A 316 -4.27 -53.91 -34.35
CA GLY A 316 -4.61 -55.29 -33.99
C GLY A 316 -6.07 -55.53 -33.57
N ASP A 317 -6.56 -56.76 -33.76
CA ASP A 317 -7.96 -57.21 -33.64
C ASP A 317 -8.58 -57.21 -32.22
N GLN A 318 -8.29 -56.24 -31.34
CA GLN A 318 -8.79 -56.20 -29.95
C GLN A 318 -9.39 -54.84 -29.53
N GLY A 319 -10.47 -54.42 -30.20
CA GLY A 319 -11.30 -53.27 -29.81
C GLY A 319 -12.66 -53.68 -29.24
N TYR A 320 -12.79 -53.84 -27.91
CA TYR A 320 -14.07 -54.15 -27.27
C TYR A 320 -14.87 -52.88 -26.94
N LEU A 321 -16.00 -52.69 -27.65
CA LEU A 321 -16.96 -51.62 -27.37
C LEU A 321 -17.71 -51.88 -26.06
N ASN A 322 -17.66 -50.92 -25.12
CA ASN A 322 -18.52 -50.90 -23.93
C ASN A 322 -19.42 -49.65 -23.95
N GLN A 323 -20.67 -49.78 -23.50
CA GLN A 323 -21.78 -48.88 -23.87
C GLN A 323 -21.79 -47.50 -23.17
N SER A 324 -20.72 -47.13 -22.47
CA SER A 324 -20.63 -45.90 -21.66
C SER A 324 -19.69 -44.82 -22.22
N THR A 325 -18.94 -45.09 -23.29
CA THR A 325 -17.95 -44.17 -23.86
C THR A 325 -18.15 -43.99 -25.36
N PHE A 326 -18.54 -42.78 -25.78
CA PHE A 326 -18.45 -42.35 -27.18
C PHE A 326 -16.97 -42.18 -27.55
N GLN A 327 -16.40 -43.12 -28.31
CA GLN A 327 -15.08 -42.92 -28.92
C GLN A 327 -15.22 -42.03 -30.16
N LEU A 328 -14.39 -40.98 -30.22
CA LEU A 328 -14.15 -40.18 -31.41
C LEU A 328 -13.08 -40.87 -32.25
N ASP A 329 -13.48 -41.67 -33.24
CA ASP A 329 -12.55 -42.37 -34.13
C ASP A 329 -12.02 -41.45 -35.24
N THR A 330 -11.21 -40.47 -34.85
CA THR A 330 -10.63 -39.48 -35.76
C THR A 330 -9.36 -40.02 -36.43
N LYS A 331 -9.50 -40.88 -37.46
CA LYS A 331 -8.34 -41.35 -38.24
C LYS A 331 -7.95 -40.34 -39.33
N TRP A 332 -6.70 -39.92 -39.28
CA TRP A 332 -6.08 -38.98 -40.23
C TRP A 332 -4.93 -39.69 -40.95
N ILE A 333 -4.78 -39.40 -42.24
CA ILE A 333 -3.93 -40.17 -43.15
C ILE A 333 -3.27 -39.20 -44.13
N PHE A 334 -1.95 -39.15 -44.09
CA PHE A 334 -1.14 -38.25 -44.91
C PHE A 334 -0.77 -38.91 -46.24
N ASN A 335 -0.59 -38.09 -47.27
CA ASN A 335 0.09 -38.47 -48.49
C ASN A 335 0.74 -37.21 -49.08
N HIS A 336 1.99 -36.95 -48.68
CA HIS A 336 2.70 -35.69 -48.96
C HIS A 336 3.53 -35.77 -50.24
N GLU A 337 2.95 -35.32 -51.34
CA GLU A 337 3.71 -34.64 -52.40
C GLU A 337 3.47 -33.13 -52.25
N TYR A 338 4.48 -32.37 -51.83
CA TYR A 338 4.42 -30.90 -51.86
C TYR A 338 4.60 -30.43 -53.33
N PRO A 339 3.57 -29.86 -53.99
CA PRO A 339 3.74 -29.37 -55.35
C PRO A 339 4.62 -28.12 -55.35
N THR A 340 5.69 -28.11 -56.13
CA THR A 340 6.51 -26.91 -56.33
C THR A 340 5.66 -25.80 -56.98
N PRO A 341 5.87 -24.51 -56.65
CA PRO A 341 5.04 -23.41 -57.19
C PRO A 341 5.07 -23.28 -58.73
N GLU A 342 6.10 -23.84 -59.36
CA GLU A 342 6.23 -24.00 -60.82
C GLU A 342 5.11 -24.84 -61.44
N ASN A 343 4.58 -25.82 -60.71
CA ASN A 343 3.44 -26.65 -61.11
C ASN A 343 2.08 -26.00 -60.79
N ASN A 344 2.04 -24.87 -60.06
CA ASN A 344 0.82 -24.27 -59.52
C ASN A 344 0.64 -22.79 -59.94
N ASN A 345 1.07 -22.44 -61.16
CA ASN A 345 0.97 -21.09 -61.73
C ASN A 345 1.56 -19.97 -60.84
N GLY A 346 2.61 -20.27 -60.07
CA GLY A 346 3.24 -19.31 -59.16
C GLY A 346 2.50 -19.10 -57.83
N ARG A 347 1.49 -19.92 -57.50
CA ARG A 347 0.91 -19.94 -56.15
C ARG A 347 1.67 -20.93 -55.27
N LEU A 348 1.95 -20.54 -54.02
CA LEU A 348 2.39 -21.51 -53.01
C LEU A 348 1.26 -22.53 -52.73
N PRO A 349 1.59 -23.76 -52.31
CA PRO A 349 0.62 -24.65 -51.69
C PRO A 349 0.11 -24.06 -50.37
N ASP A 350 -1.05 -24.52 -49.91
CA ASP A 350 -1.51 -24.32 -48.53
C ASP A 350 -0.50 -24.97 -47.56
N LEU A 351 -0.25 -24.33 -46.41
CA LEU A 351 0.76 -24.77 -45.43
C LEU A 351 0.40 -26.12 -44.79
N ALA A 352 -0.88 -26.29 -44.42
CA ALA A 352 -1.41 -27.49 -43.79
C ALA A 352 -2.94 -27.59 -44.01
N HIS A 353 -3.47 -28.80 -43.97
CA HIS A 353 -4.91 -29.09 -44.10
C HIS A 353 -5.45 -29.87 -42.89
N ILE A 354 -6.27 -29.21 -42.07
CA ILE A 354 -6.81 -29.76 -40.81
C ILE A 354 -8.24 -30.29 -41.04
N TYR A 355 -8.39 -31.60 -41.17
CA TYR A 355 -9.64 -32.33 -41.48
C TYR A 355 -10.37 -32.88 -40.24
N LEU A 356 -11.10 -32.04 -39.50
CA LEU A 356 -11.91 -32.51 -38.38
C LEU A 356 -13.17 -33.27 -38.86
N SER A 357 -13.27 -34.57 -38.59
CA SER A 357 -14.52 -35.32 -38.67
C SER A 357 -14.99 -35.78 -37.29
N TYR A 358 -16.31 -35.84 -37.06
CA TYR A 358 -16.89 -36.34 -35.81
C TYR A 358 -18.31 -36.90 -35.99
N TYR A 359 -18.72 -37.75 -35.06
CA TYR A 359 -20.10 -38.21 -34.93
C TYR A 359 -20.91 -37.16 -34.15
N ASP A 360 -21.95 -36.58 -34.75
CA ASP A 360 -22.80 -35.58 -34.10
C ASP A 360 -23.93 -36.28 -33.32
N PRO A 361 -23.86 -36.34 -31.97
CA PRO A 361 -24.87 -37.03 -31.16
C PRO A 361 -26.25 -36.36 -31.22
N CYS A 362 -26.34 -35.12 -31.69
CA CYS A 362 -27.59 -34.36 -31.78
C CYS A 362 -28.42 -34.69 -33.03
N LEU A 363 -27.86 -35.44 -33.97
CA LEU A 363 -28.60 -36.00 -35.10
C LEU A 363 -29.24 -37.36 -34.77
N ASN A 364 -28.67 -38.09 -33.80
CA ASN A 364 -29.14 -39.42 -33.38
C ASN A 364 -30.03 -39.34 -32.11
N LEU A 365 -31.11 -38.57 -32.19
CA LEU A 365 -32.05 -38.38 -31.09
C LEU A 365 -32.78 -39.67 -30.67
N GLU A 366 -32.82 -40.68 -31.54
CA GLU A 366 -33.49 -41.97 -31.31
C GLU A 366 -32.59 -43.01 -30.60
N LYS A 367 -31.31 -42.69 -30.35
CA LYS A 367 -30.31 -43.62 -29.77
C LYS A 367 -30.08 -44.90 -30.60
N SER A 368 -30.11 -44.80 -31.92
CA SER A 368 -29.64 -45.90 -32.78
C SER A 368 -28.18 -46.22 -32.47
N SER A 369 -27.84 -47.48 -32.22
CA SER A 369 -26.44 -47.89 -31.98
C SER A 369 -25.61 -48.01 -33.26
N ASP A 370 -26.18 -47.74 -34.44
CA ASP A 370 -25.47 -47.89 -35.71
C ASP A 370 -24.71 -46.61 -36.12
N TRP A 371 -23.50 -46.51 -35.57
CA TRP A 371 -22.51 -45.45 -35.88
C TRP A 371 -22.04 -45.46 -37.35
N ARG A 372 -22.37 -46.50 -38.12
CA ARG A 372 -21.93 -46.70 -39.51
C ARG A 372 -22.72 -45.89 -40.54
N ASP A 373 -23.82 -45.25 -40.12
CA ASP A 373 -24.64 -44.40 -40.99
C ASP A 373 -24.05 -42.98 -41.08
N LEU A 374 -23.53 -42.66 -42.26
CA LEU A 374 -22.87 -41.39 -42.59
C LEU A 374 -23.72 -40.15 -42.30
N LYS A 375 -25.06 -40.24 -42.28
CA LYS A 375 -25.94 -39.08 -42.06
C LYS A 375 -25.77 -38.43 -40.67
N TYR A 376 -25.26 -39.19 -39.69
CA TYR A 376 -24.99 -38.74 -38.33
C TYR A 376 -23.59 -38.13 -38.16
N TRP A 377 -22.74 -38.13 -39.19
CA TRP A 377 -21.39 -37.58 -39.12
C TRP A 377 -21.32 -36.13 -39.63
N ARG A 378 -20.30 -35.40 -39.19
CA ARG A 378 -19.94 -34.06 -39.67
C ARG A 378 -18.46 -34.00 -40.00
N GLY A 379 -18.10 -33.18 -40.98
CA GLY A 379 -16.72 -33.01 -41.44
C GLY A 379 -16.44 -31.55 -41.78
N PHE A 380 -15.38 -30.99 -41.21
CA PHE A 380 -14.87 -29.65 -41.50
C PHE A 380 -13.39 -29.74 -41.91
N LYS A 381 -12.97 -28.87 -42.82
CA LYS A 381 -11.58 -28.72 -43.25
C LYS A 381 -11.11 -27.31 -42.96
N ALA A 382 -9.89 -27.13 -42.46
CA ALA A 382 -9.21 -25.84 -42.41
C ALA A 382 -7.93 -25.88 -43.26
N SER A 383 -7.77 -24.89 -44.14
CA SER A 383 -6.61 -24.67 -45.02
C SER A 383 -5.81 -23.49 -44.50
N PHE A 384 -4.64 -23.74 -43.91
CA PHE A 384 -3.74 -22.67 -43.45
C PHE A 384 -2.93 -22.14 -44.63
N LYS A 385 -2.79 -20.81 -44.75
CA LYS A 385 -2.15 -20.15 -45.90
C LYS A 385 -1.14 -19.11 -45.43
N LEU A 386 -0.09 -18.92 -46.23
CA LEU A 386 0.89 -17.85 -46.03
C LEU A 386 0.40 -16.58 -46.74
N SER A 387 0.14 -15.53 -45.96
CA SER A 387 -0.56 -14.32 -46.43
C SER A 387 0.15 -13.05 -45.99
N LEU A 388 -0.13 -11.94 -46.69
CA LEU A 388 0.31 -10.61 -46.29
C LEU A 388 -0.84 -9.87 -45.61
N PHE A 389 -0.58 -9.28 -44.43
CA PHE A 389 -1.52 -8.45 -43.70
C PHE A 389 -1.09 -6.99 -43.74
N ARG A 390 -1.98 -6.09 -44.17
CA ARG A 390 -1.83 -4.64 -44.00
C ARG A 390 -2.40 -4.25 -42.64
N LEU A 391 -1.51 -3.85 -41.73
CA LEU A 391 -1.83 -3.56 -40.33
C LEU A 391 -1.70 -2.05 -40.04
N LYS A 392 -2.54 -1.54 -39.15
CA LYS A 392 -2.44 -0.20 -38.56
C LYS A 392 -2.33 -0.33 -37.05
N SER A 393 -1.40 0.37 -36.42
CA SER A 393 -1.05 0.10 -35.01
C SER A 393 -1.00 1.38 -34.17
N THR A 394 -1.49 1.27 -32.94
CA THR A 394 -1.48 2.35 -31.95
C THR A 394 -1.17 1.77 -30.56
N TYR A 395 -0.36 2.48 -29.78
CA TYR A 395 -0.07 2.13 -28.40
C TYR A 395 -0.57 3.22 -27.46
N ARG A 396 -1.32 2.85 -26.43
CA ARG A 396 -1.84 3.75 -25.41
C ARG A 396 -2.11 2.96 -24.12
N GLN A 397 -1.07 2.82 -23.28
CA GLN A 397 -0.97 1.86 -22.16
C GLN A 397 -1.00 0.38 -22.60
N THR A 398 -1.96 -0.03 -23.43
CA THR A 398 -1.92 -1.29 -24.17
C THR A 398 -1.58 -1.04 -25.65
N MET A 399 -1.06 -2.07 -26.31
CA MET A 399 -1.00 -2.11 -27.77
C MET A 399 -2.40 -2.39 -28.35
N ASN A 400 -2.67 -1.90 -29.56
CA ASN A 400 -3.86 -2.22 -30.34
C ASN A 400 -3.53 -2.13 -31.83
N THR A 401 -3.86 -3.17 -32.61
CA THR A 401 -3.53 -3.27 -34.03
C THR A 401 -4.71 -3.78 -34.84
N GLU A 402 -5.05 -3.01 -35.88
CA GLU A 402 -6.20 -3.20 -36.77
C GLU A 402 -5.74 -3.81 -38.09
N ILE A 403 -6.35 -4.92 -38.53
CA ILE A 403 -6.13 -5.48 -39.87
C ILE A 403 -6.96 -4.67 -40.87
N LEU A 404 -6.31 -3.90 -41.74
CA LEU A 404 -6.98 -3.11 -42.78
C LEU A 404 -7.26 -3.92 -44.04
N GLN A 405 -6.36 -4.85 -44.39
CA GLN A 405 -6.49 -5.69 -45.58
C GLN A 405 -5.65 -6.98 -45.41
N THR A 406 -6.13 -8.07 -46.00
CA THR A 406 -5.38 -9.33 -46.15
C THR A 406 -5.19 -9.62 -47.65
N TYR A 407 -4.04 -10.17 -48.00
CA TYR A 407 -3.72 -10.65 -49.35
C TYR A 407 -3.30 -12.12 -49.28
N ASP A 408 -4.18 -13.04 -49.66
CA ASP A 408 -3.95 -14.50 -49.62
C ASP A 408 -3.56 -15.08 -50.99
N ASP A 409 -4.14 -14.54 -52.07
CA ASP A 409 -4.09 -15.11 -53.43
C ASP A 409 -2.87 -14.59 -54.24
N LEU A 410 -1.71 -14.60 -53.60
CA LEU A 410 -0.46 -13.96 -54.06
C LEU A 410 0.28 -14.76 -55.15
N GLY A 411 0.89 -14.03 -56.09
CA GLY A 411 1.76 -14.58 -57.13
C GLY A 411 3.23 -14.55 -56.70
N TRP A 412 3.76 -15.70 -56.31
CA TRP A 412 5.11 -15.88 -55.80
C TRP A 412 6.09 -16.26 -56.93
N SER A 413 7.26 -15.63 -56.92
CA SER A 413 8.35 -15.85 -57.88
C SER A 413 9.47 -16.69 -57.24
N ASN A 414 9.98 -17.70 -57.97
CA ASN A 414 11.16 -18.45 -57.55
C ASN A 414 12.42 -17.58 -57.75
N SER A 415 13.15 -17.33 -56.67
CA SER A 415 14.38 -16.54 -56.60
C SER A 415 15.53 -17.44 -56.13
N SER A 416 16.39 -17.88 -57.06
CA SER A 416 17.62 -18.62 -56.72
C SER A 416 18.73 -17.65 -56.29
N TYR A 417 19.23 -17.77 -55.06
CA TYR A 417 20.37 -17.00 -54.56
C TYR A 417 21.62 -17.88 -54.42
N PRO A 418 22.79 -17.47 -54.95
CA PRO A 418 24.03 -18.23 -54.81
C PRO A 418 24.54 -18.18 -53.36
N SER A 419 24.77 -19.35 -52.75
CA SER A 419 25.29 -19.44 -51.39
C SER A 419 26.81 -19.26 -51.35
N ILE A 420 27.32 -18.58 -50.31
CA ILE A 420 28.75 -18.21 -50.16
C ILE A 420 29.69 -19.45 -50.10
N ALA A 421 29.14 -20.65 -49.84
CA ALA A 421 29.88 -21.91 -49.77
C ALA A 421 29.75 -22.82 -51.01
N GLY A 422 29.00 -22.42 -52.05
CA GLY A 422 29.04 -23.05 -53.38
C GLY A 422 28.58 -24.52 -53.51
N LEU A 423 27.98 -25.11 -52.47
CA LEU A 423 27.63 -26.55 -52.44
C LEU A 423 26.11 -26.85 -52.40
N VAL A 424 25.26 -25.84 -52.23
CA VAL A 424 23.79 -25.99 -52.26
C VAL A 424 23.17 -24.73 -52.89
N GLU A 425 22.33 -24.92 -53.91
CA GLU A 425 21.42 -23.87 -54.41
C GLU A 425 20.24 -23.72 -53.44
N ARG A 426 19.91 -22.47 -53.07
CA ARG A 426 18.78 -22.18 -52.17
C ARG A 426 17.66 -21.51 -52.95
N HIS A 427 16.53 -22.20 -53.09
CA HIS A 427 15.31 -21.61 -53.66
C HIS A 427 14.56 -20.82 -52.59
N MET A 428 14.26 -19.56 -52.89
CA MET A 428 13.37 -18.70 -52.11
C MET A 428 12.16 -18.33 -52.95
N TYR A 429 10.97 -18.34 -52.34
CA TYR A 429 9.76 -17.83 -52.97
C TYR A 429 9.53 -16.42 -52.48
N CYS A 430 9.35 -15.48 -53.41
CA CYS A 430 9.22 -14.06 -53.07
C CYS A 430 8.08 -13.37 -53.83
N VAL A 431 7.46 -12.37 -53.17
CA VAL A 431 6.40 -11.52 -53.72
C VAL A 431 6.66 -10.06 -53.34
N GLU A 432 6.30 -9.11 -54.20
CA GLU A 432 6.48 -7.68 -53.96
C GLU A 432 5.12 -7.00 -53.71
N GLN A 433 5.02 -6.23 -52.63
CA GLN A 433 3.78 -5.60 -52.18
C GLN A 433 4.13 -4.31 -51.41
N ASP A 434 3.43 -3.20 -51.68
CA ASP A 434 3.67 -1.89 -51.03
C ASP A 434 5.12 -1.35 -51.13
N SER A 435 5.85 -1.73 -52.19
CA SER A 435 7.30 -1.48 -52.41
C SER A 435 8.26 -2.24 -51.49
N ASP A 436 7.78 -3.16 -50.64
CA ASP A 436 8.60 -4.14 -49.93
C ASP A 436 8.61 -5.48 -50.69
N LYS A 437 9.72 -6.22 -50.60
CA LYS A 437 9.85 -7.60 -51.11
C LYS A 437 9.79 -8.59 -49.95
N PHE A 438 8.74 -9.42 -49.93
CA PHE A 438 8.51 -10.45 -48.92
C PHE A 438 9.01 -11.80 -49.45
N CYS A 439 9.72 -12.58 -48.64
CA CYS A 439 10.37 -13.83 -49.07
C CYS A 439 10.31 -14.95 -48.02
N ILE A 440 10.26 -16.21 -48.48
CA ILE A 440 10.36 -17.41 -47.64
C ILE A 440 11.27 -18.46 -48.28
N ARG A 441 12.08 -19.16 -47.47
CA ARG A 441 12.95 -20.27 -47.90
C ARG A 441 12.12 -21.54 -48.15
N SER A 442 12.33 -22.23 -49.27
CA SER A 442 11.52 -23.40 -49.69
C SER A 442 11.55 -24.58 -48.71
N ASP A 443 12.70 -24.86 -48.10
CA ASP A 443 12.91 -25.87 -47.06
C ASP A 443 12.29 -25.48 -45.69
N LYS A 444 12.24 -24.17 -45.39
CA LYS A 444 11.53 -23.65 -44.21
C LYS A 444 10.01 -23.58 -44.43
N LEU A 445 9.54 -23.46 -45.67
CA LEU A 445 8.12 -23.53 -46.02
C LEU A 445 7.56 -24.95 -45.80
N SER A 446 8.28 -25.98 -46.28
CA SER A 446 7.91 -27.39 -46.02
C SER A 446 8.00 -27.71 -44.53
N ALA A 447 9.12 -27.40 -43.87
CA ALA A 447 9.26 -27.64 -42.43
C ALA A 447 8.20 -26.91 -41.58
N LEU A 448 7.69 -25.75 -42.00
CA LEU A 448 6.55 -25.10 -41.33
C LEU A 448 5.26 -25.91 -41.53
N GLY A 449 5.00 -26.41 -42.73
CA GLY A 449 3.88 -27.33 -42.99
C GLY A 449 3.98 -28.61 -42.17
N ASP A 450 5.11 -29.31 -42.24
CA ASP A 450 5.40 -30.54 -41.49
C ASP A 450 5.16 -30.35 -39.98
N ASN A 451 5.60 -29.23 -39.39
CA ASN A 451 5.40 -28.95 -37.96
C ASN A 451 3.97 -28.57 -37.60
N LEU A 452 3.26 -27.80 -38.44
CA LEU A 452 1.83 -27.49 -38.24
C LEU A 452 0.97 -28.76 -38.31
N ASP A 453 1.32 -29.67 -39.22
CA ASP A 453 0.67 -30.96 -39.43
C ASP A 453 0.96 -31.93 -38.26
N TRP A 454 2.24 -32.08 -37.89
CA TRP A 454 2.67 -32.88 -36.73
C TRP A 454 2.01 -32.43 -35.43
N ALA A 455 1.92 -31.12 -35.17
CA ALA A 455 1.30 -30.58 -33.97
C ALA A 455 -0.20 -30.92 -33.84
N MET A 456 -0.90 -31.12 -34.96
CA MET A 456 -2.34 -31.32 -35.01
C MET A 456 -2.74 -32.79 -35.26
N ASN A 457 -1.76 -33.68 -35.38
CA ASN A 457 -1.94 -35.11 -35.66
C ASN A 457 -2.55 -35.88 -34.47
N PRO A 458 -3.76 -36.48 -34.60
CA PRO A 458 -4.44 -37.12 -33.48
C PRO A 458 -3.93 -38.53 -33.13
N ASN A 459 -3.02 -39.13 -33.90
CA ASN A 459 -2.51 -40.48 -33.58
C ASN A 459 -1.75 -40.51 -32.24
N MET A 460 -1.17 -39.38 -31.78
CA MET A 460 -0.59 -39.28 -30.44
C MET A 460 -1.64 -39.19 -29.31
N MET A 461 -2.90 -38.83 -29.60
CA MET A 461 -3.96 -38.82 -28.58
C MET A 461 -4.47 -40.25 -28.23
N TRP A 462 -4.17 -41.26 -29.04
CA TRP A 462 -4.48 -42.67 -28.74
C TRP A 462 -3.55 -43.29 -27.70
N ALA A 463 -2.26 -42.90 -27.68
CA ALA A 463 -1.28 -43.40 -26.70
C ALA A 463 -1.66 -43.06 -25.24
N SER A 464 -2.46 -42.00 -25.06
CA SER A 464 -2.93 -41.46 -23.79
C SER A 464 -3.93 -42.33 -23.03
N TYR A 465 -4.49 -43.38 -23.66
CA TYR A 465 -5.67 -44.08 -23.15
C TYR A 465 -5.49 -45.60 -22.92
N ILE A 466 -4.32 -46.00 -22.39
CA ILE A 466 -4.09 -47.34 -21.83
C ILE A 466 -4.05 -47.33 -20.29
N PRO A 467 -5.20 -47.25 -19.59
CA PRO A 467 -5.33 -47.78 -18.25
C PRO A 467 -5.65 -49.29 -18.29
N VAL A 468 -5.02 -50.06 -17.40
CA VAL A 468 -5.27 -51.50 -17.14
C VAL A 468 -4.82 -52.47 -18.25
N ALA A 469 -3.64 -53.11 -18.08
CA ALA A 469 -3.42 -54.56 -18.31
C ALA A 469 -2.00 -55.12 -18.04
N LEU A 470 -1.11 -54.48 -17.26
CA LEU A 470 0.17 -55.09 -16.84
C LEU A 470 0.33 -55.22 -15.33
N ASN A 471 -0.28 -56.28 -14.80
CA ASN A 471 0.26 -56.93 -13.61
C ASN A 471 1.38 -57.90 -14.07
N SER A 472 2.47 -58.00 -13.29
CA SER A 472 3.69 -58.81 -13.51
C SER A 472 4.83 -58.28 -14.42
N THR A 473 6.06 -58.45 -13.88
CA THR A 473 7.38 -58.59 -14.52
C THR A 473 8.01 -57.49 -15.41
N LYS A 474 8.98 -56.78 -14.81
CA LYS A 474 10.30 -56.41 -15.36
C LYS A 474 10.43 -56.17 -16.88
N VAL A 475 10.31 -54.91 -17.29
CA VAL A 475 11.16 -54.29 -18.34
C VAL A 475 11.66 -52.96 -17.79
N GLY A 476 12.91 -52.57 -18.08
CA GLY A 476 13.50 -51.30 -17.63
C GLY A 476 13.48 -50.25 -18.73
N GLY A 477 13.12 -49.00 -18.40
CA GLY A 477 13.03 -47.90 -19.38
C GLY A 477 12.04 -46.81 -18.98
N ALA A 478 12.18 -46.23 -17.78
CA ALA A 478 11.19 -45.30 -17.22
C ALA A 478 11.26 -43.85 -17.75
N THR A 479 12.18 -43.53 -18.67
CA THR A 479 12.53 -42.15 -19.06
C THR A 479 11.88 -41.64 -20.34
N GLU A 480 11.34 -42.50 -21.21
CA GLU A 480 10.71 -42.07 -22.47
C GLU A 480 9.18 -41.90 -22.36
N LEU A 481 8.51 -42.69 -21.50
CA LEU A 481 7.05 -42.65 -21.32
C LEU A 481 6.55 -41.32 -20.72
N SER A 482 7.35 -40.64 -19.89
CA SER A 482 7.01 -39.34 -19.32
C SER A 482 6.95 -38.21 -20.35
N TYR A 483 7.53 -38.38 -21.54
CA TYR A 483 7.54 -37.34 -22.58
C TYR A 483 6.23 -37.31 -23.39
N GLN A 484 5.60 -38.46 -23.64
CA GLN A 484 4.42 -38.53 -24.52
C GLN A 484 3.12 -38.07 -23.84
N MET A 485 3.01 -38.18 -22.52
CA MET A 485 1.78 -37.80 -21.80
C MET A 485 1.46 -36.30 -21.81
N LYS A 486 2.43 -35.42 -22.15
CA LYS A 486 2.24 -33.95 -22.15
C LYS A 486 1.36 -33.39 -23.27
N TYR A 487 1.11 -34.13 -24.34
CA TYR A 487 0.50 -33.60 -25.58
C TYR A 487 -0.93 -34.13 -25.85
N ALA A 488 -1.49 -34.89 -24.91
CA ALA A 488 -2.71 -35.68 -25.08
C ALA A 488 -4.02 -34.87 -25.24
N ASP A 489 -4.01 -33.58 -24.92
CA ASP A 489 -5.19 -32.90 -24.37
C ASP A 489 -5.74 -31.75 -25.26
N ARG A 490 -5.39 -31.73 -26.55
CA ARG A 490 -5.77 -30.65 -27.49
C ARG A 490 -7.24 -30.69 -27.95
N ALA A 491 -7.81 -31.88 -28.16
CA ALA A 491 -9.17 -32.03 -28.68
C ALA A 491 -10.25 -31.37 -27.80
N GLN A 492 -10.07 -31.40 -26.48
CA GLN A 492 -11.04 -30.83 -25.52
C GLN A 492 -11.11 -29.29 -25.52
N TYR A 493 -10.16 -28.58 -26.14
CA TYR A 493 -10.25 -27.12 -26.36
C TYR A 493 -11.02 -26.78 -27.64
N LEU A 494 -11.02 -27.69 -28.63
CA LEU A 494 -11.70 -27.52 -29.91
C LEU A 494 -13.16 -28.01 -29.87
N MET A 495 -13.43 -29.18 -29.30
CA MET A 495 -14.78 -29.78 -29.30
C MET A 495 -15.87 -28.92 -28.63
N PRO A 496 -15.62 -28.17 -27.53
CA PRO A 496 -16.66 -27.33 -26.92
C PRO A 496 -17.14 -26.20 -27.85
N ASP A 497 -16.27 -25.71 -28.74
CA ASP A 497 -16.61 -24.70 -29.73
C ASP A 497 -17.36 -25.31 -30.91
N VAL A 498 -16.87 -26.44 -31.45
CA VAL A 498 -17.45 -27.12 -32.63
C VAL A 498 -18.78 -27.82 -32.33
N LEU A 499 -18.98 -28.27 -31.09
CA LEU A 499 -20.27 -28.77 -30.58
C LEU A 499 -21.09 -27.66 -29.89
N GLY A 500 -20.50 -26.46 -29.75
CA GLY A 500 -21.13 -25.25 -29.24
C GLY A 500 -21.49 -25.21 -27.76
N LYS A 501 -20.98 -26.12 -26.93
CA LYS A 501 -21.23 -26.15 -25.48
C LYS A 501 -20.06 -26.72 -24.68
N LYS A 502 -19.94 -26.22 -23.44
CA LYS A 502 -19.10 -26.75 -22.35
C LYS A 502 -19.45 -28.19 -21.90
N SER A 503 -20.29 -28.94 -22.63
CA SER A 503 -20.68 -30.32 -22.32
C SER A 503 -21.24 -31.04 -23.56
N ILE A 504 -20.74 -32.26 -23.81
CA ILE A 504 -21.01 -33.09 -25.00
C ILE A 504 -22.47 -33.63 -25.05
N PHE A 505 -23.22 -33.55 -23.94
CA PHE A 505 -24.39 -34.39 -23.69
C PHE A 505 -25.77 -33.70 -23.74
N ARG A 506 -25.91 -32.46 -24.24
CA ARG A 506 -27.22 -31.77 -24.31
C ARG A 506 -27.42 -30.93 -25.58
N CYS A 507 -28.23 -31.43 -26.50
CA CYS A 507 -28.63 -30.73 -27.72
C CYS A 507 -29.57 -29.54 -27.47
N LYS A 508 -29.44 -28.47 -28.26
CA LYS A 508 -30.45 -27.39 -28.41
C LYS A 508 -30.51 -26.96 -29.87
N ASN A 509 -31.63 -26.36 -30.25
CA ASN A 509 -31.97 -26.03 -31.64
C ASN A 509 -31.39 -24.69 -32.12
N GLU A 510 -30.09 -24.46 -31.92
CA GLU A 510 -29.37 -23.24 -32.30
C GLU A 510 -28.23 -23.59 -33.27
N THR A 511 -28.48 -23.45 -34.57
CA THR A 511 -27.70 -24.05 -35.67
C THR A 511 -26.44 -23.26 -36.08
N LYS A 512 -25.76 -22.60 -35.13
CA LYS A 512 -24.67 -21.63 -35.39
C LYS A 512 -23.31 -22.01 -34.82
N ILE A 513 -23.04 -23.30 -34.63
CA ILE A 513 -21.91 -23.71 -33.77
C ILE A 513 -21.00 -24.82 -34.34
N GLY A 514 -21.38 -25.47 -35.44
CA GLY A 514 -20.51 -26.42 -36.15
C GLY A 514 -19.29 -25.74 -36.80
N LEU A 515 -19.45 -25.31 -38.06
CA LEU A 515 -18.36 -24.66 -38.78
C LEU A 515 -17.94 -23.34 -38.12
N GLU A 516 -18.88 -22.48 -37.67
CA GLU A 516 -18.56 -21.18 -37.04
C GLU A 516 -17.61 -21.31 -35.83
N GLY A 517 -17.77 -22.35 -34.99
CA GLY A 517 -16.88 -22.61 -33.85
C GLY A 517 -15.51 -23.13 -34.28
N PHE A 518 -15.47 -23.99 -35.30
CA PHE A 518 -14.21 -24.48 -35.89
C PHE A 518 -13.42 -23.32 -36.52
N THR A 519 -14.09 -22.46 -37.30
CA THR A 519 -13.52 -21.23 -37.89
C THR A 519 -12.90 -20.34 -36.81
N ARG A 520 -13.58 -20.15 -35.67
CA ARG A 520 -13.07 -19.32 -34.55
C ARG A 520 -11.74 -19.85 -34.01
N LYS A 521 -11.68 -21.11 -33.57
CA LYS A 521 -10.44 -21.67 -32.98
C LYS A 521 -9.29 -21.73 -34.00
N MET A 522 -9.59 -22.05 -35.26
CA MET A 522 -8.56 -22.04 -36.32
C MET A 522 -8.02 -20.62 -36.57
N ASN A 523 -8.88 -19.59 -36.57
CA ASN A 523 -8.45 -18.19 -36.67
C ASN A 523 -7.57 -17.76 -35.48
N ASN A 524 -7.91 -18.17 -34.25
CA ASN A 524 -7.09 -17.87 -33.08
C ASN A 524 -5.68 -18.49 -33.22
N VAL A 525 -5.57 -19.74 -33.70
CA VAL A 525 -4.28 -20.40 -34.01
C VAL A 525 -3.50 -19.64 -35.08
N ALA A 526 -4.11 -19.35 -36.24
CA ALA A 526 -3.48 -18.61 -37.34
C ALA A 526 -2.96 -17.22 -36.89
N THR A 527 -3.70 -16.56 -36.01
CA THR A 527 -3.33 -15.22 -35.51
C THR A 527 -2.28 -15.29 -34.40
N SER A 528 -2.27 -16.33 -33.56
CA SER A 528 -1.23 -16.57 -32.56
C SER A 528 0.12 -16.84 -33.23
N LEU A 529 0.14 -17.73 -34.24
CA LEU A 529 1.29 -17.98 -35.12
C LEU A 529 1.81 -16.67 -35.75
N SER A 530 0.90 -15.87 -36.32
CA SER A 530 1.22 -14.57 -36.93
C SER A 530 1.80 -13.53 -35.95
N ASN A 531 1.54 -13.65 -34.64
CA ASN A 531 2.16 -12.80 -33.63
C ASN A 531 3.53 -13.34 -33.22
N SER A 532 3.69 -14.65 -33.04
CA SER A 532 4.99 -15.30 -32.76
C SER A 532 6.02 -14.96 -33.84
N PHE A 533 5.62 -15.09 -35.11
CA PHE A 533 6.39 -14.74 -36.30
C PHE A 533 6.81 -13.26 -36.38
N ARG A 534 6.21 -12.38 -35.57
CA ARG A 534 6.49 -10.94 -35.51
C ARG A 534 7.21 -10.51 -34.23
N THR A 535 7.45 -11.41 -33.27
CA THR A 535 8.10 -11.08 -31.99
C THR A 535 9.45 -11.74 -31.81
N ASP A 536 9.64 -12.93 -32.39
CA ASP A 536 10.91 -13.65 -32.36
C ASP A 536 12.00 -12.90 -33.14
N ALA A 537 13.22 -12.87 -32.58
CA ALA A 537 14.41 -12.29 -33.18
C ALA A 537 15.08 -13.22 -34.20
N GLU A 538 14.80 -14.53 -34.18
CA GLU A 538 15.36 -15.47 -35.15
C GLU A 538 14.78 -15.25 -36.55
N TYR A 539 13.51 -14.88 -36.71
CA TYR A 539 12.84 -14.77 -38.02
C TYR A 539 13.10 -13.45 -38.77
N ASN A 540 14.37 -13.04 -38.89
CA ASN A 540 14.87 -11.90 -39.67
C ASN A 540 13.92 -10.67 -39.73
N SER A 541 13.41 -10.25 -38.57
CA SER A 541 12.30 -9.30 -38.48
C SER A 541 12.77 -7.85 -38.72
N THR A 542 11.95 -7.06 -39.42
CA THR A 542 12.26 -5.64 -39.70
C THR A 542 11.42 -4.73 -38.80
N ARG A 543 11.95 -3.52 -38.53
CA ARG A 543 11.29 -2.56 -37.65
C ARG A 543 10.59 -1.45 -38.44
N VAL A 544 9.29 -1.30 -38.19
CA VAL A 544 8.48 -0.16 -38.64
C VAL A 544 8.67 0.98 -37.65
N ASN A 545 9.09 2.15 -38.14
CA ASN A 545 9.16 3.37 -37.34
C ASN A 545 7.79 4.04 -37.25
N GLY A 546 7.50 4.68 -36.13
CA GLY A 546 6.25 5.38 -35.85
C GLY A 546 6.46 6.64 -35.01
N ILE A 547 5.42 7.45 -34.92
CA ILE A 547 5.43 8.74 -34.23
C ILE A 547 5.16 8.51 -32.74
N ALA A 548 6.14 8.85 -31.90
CA ALA A 548 5.95 8.98 -30.46
C ALA A 548 5.41 10.38 -30.14
N TRP A 549 4.34 10.44 -29.34
CA TRP A 549 3.69 11.69 -28.94
C TRP A 549 4.04 11.99 -27.49
N LYS A 550 4.50 13.20 -27.21
CA LYS A 550 4.74 13.67 -25.84
C LYS A 550 3.68 14.68 -25.43
N THR A 551 3.11 14.49 -24.25
CA THR A 551 2.20 15.45 -23.61
C THR A 551 2.99 16.24 -22.56
N GLU A 552 2.89 17.57 -22.59
CA GLU A 552 3.42 18.42 -21.51
C GLU A 552 2.32 19.32 -20.91
N PRO A 553 2.18 19.37 -19.57
CA PRO A 553 1.28 20.30 -18.92
C PRO A 553 1.78 21.75 -19.11
N HIS A 554 0.86 22.61 -19.54
CA HIS A 554 1.06 24.04 -19.69
C HIS A 554 0.22 24.79 -18.65
N ILE A 555 0.79 25.85 -18.09
CA ILE A 555 0.14 26.74 -17.13
C ILE A 555 -0.77 27.69 -17.90
N GLU A 556 -2.06 27.74 -17.55
CA GLU A 556 -3.06 28.64 -18.13
C GLU A 556 -3.69 29.49 -17.01
N VAL A 557 -3.64 30.81 -17.15
CA VAL A 557 -4.15 31.74 -16.13
C VAL A 557 -5.55 32.21 -16.48
N THR A 558 -6.50 31.92 -15.61
CA THR A 558 -7.91 32.28 -15.74
C THR A 558 -8.18 33.59 -14.99
N TYR A 559 -7.84 34.71 -15.63
CA TYR A 559 -7.85 36.06 -15.05
C TYR A 559 -9.18 36.51 -14.40
N VAL A 560 -10.31 35.89 -14.76
CA VAL A 560 -11.64 36.15 -14.17
C VAL A 560 -11.61 35.99 -12.65
N TRP A 561 -10.88 35.01 -12.12
CA TRP A 561 -10.80 34.77 -10.68
C TRP A 561 -10.05 35.87 -9.90
N LEU A 562 -9.18 36.65 -10.57
CA LEU A 562 -8.45 37.76 -9.94
C LEU A 562 -9.30 39.02 -9.73
N THR A 563 -10.50 39.08 -10.32
CA THR A 563 -11.40 40.25 -10.23
C THR A 563 -11.83 40.54 -8.80
N MET A 564 -12.26 39.52 -8.05
CA MET A 564 -12.70 39.66 -6.66
C MET A 564 -11.56 40.05 -5.71
N PRO A 565 -10.38 39.39 -5.72
CA PRO A 565 -9.20 39.84 -4.96
C PRO A 565 -8.79 41.28 -5.25
N LEU A 566 -8.82 41.72 -6.52
CA LEU A 566 -8.48 43.09 -6.91
C LEU A 566 -9.49 44.10 -6.37
N VAL A 567 -10.79 43.82 -6.49
CA VAL A 567 -11.86 44.66 -5.92
C VAL A 567 -11.74 44.75 -4.39
N LEU A 568 -11.48 43.63 -3.72
CA LEU A 568 -11.30 43.60 -2.27
C LEU A 568 -10.06 44.38 -1.81
N TYR A 569 -8.92 44.22 -2.49
CA TYR A 569 -7.71 45.01 -2.22
C TYR A 569 -7.97 46.52 -2.36
N CYS A 570 -8.70 46.93 -3.39
CA CYS A 570 -9.13 48.33 -3.58
C CYS A 570 -10.05 48.80 -2.45
N ILE A 571 -11.03 47.98 -2.03
CA ILE A 571 -11.92 48.28 -0.89
C ILE A 571 -11.12 48.48 0.40
N ILE A 572 -10.19 47.59 0.72
CA ILE A 572 -9.36 47.67 1.93
C ILE A 572 -8.46 48.92 1.90
N THR A 573 -7.86 49.20 0.75
CA THR A 573 -7.02 50.39 0.55
C THR A 573 -7.82 51.68 0.73
N ILE A 574 -9.01 51.77 0.13
CA ILE A 574 -9.92 52.91 0.29
C ILE A 574 -10.37 53.02 1.75
N PHE A 575 -10.72 51.91 2.41
CA PHE A 575 -11.17 51.89 3.80
C PHE A 575 -10.09 52.39 4.78
N LEU A 576 -8.83 51.98 4.59
CA LEU A 576 -7.69 52.45 5.39
C LEU A 576 -7.51 53.98 5.25
N PHE A 577 -7.34 54.48 4.02
CA PHE A 577 -7.10 55.90 3.81
C PHE A 577 -8.32 56.79 4.15
N ALA A 578 -9.54 56.30 3.92
CA ALA A 578 -10.76 56.99 4.34
C ALA A 578 -10.86 57.06 5.88
N THR A 579 -10.52 55.99 6.59
CA THR A 579 -10.51 55.98 8.06
C THR A 579 -9.45 56.93 8.61
N MET A 580 -8.22 56.88 8.08
CA MET A 580 -7.14 57.81 8.44
C MET A 580 -7.53 59.27 8.22
N PHE A 581 -8.21 59.58 7.11
CA PHE A 581 -8.67 60.93 6.81
C PHE A 581 -9.84 61.37 7.69
N HIS A 582 -10.81 60.47 7.94
CA HIS A 582 -11.95 60.74 8.81
C HIS A 582 -11.51 61.03 10.26
N THR A 583 -10.54 60.27 10.77
CA THR A 583 -10.05 60.39 12.16
C THR A 583 -8.90 61.39 12.32
N ARG A 584 -8.50 62.14 11.28
CA ARG A 584 -7.31 63.02 11.30
C ARG A 584 -7.32 64.13 12.37
N ASN A 585 -8.51 64.49 12.86
CA ASN A 585 -8.72 65.51 13.90
C ASN A 585 -9.05 64.89 15.28
N ALA A 586 -9.00 63.56 15.42
CA ALA A 586 -9.37 62.83 16.63
C ALA A 586 -8.18 62.02 17.19
N PRO A 587 -8.10 61.82 18.51
CA PRO A 587 -7.05 60.99 19.11
C PRO A 587 -7.11 59.53 18.60
N PRO A 588 -5.95 58.91 18.30
CA PRO A 588 -5.86 57.59 17.67
C PRO A 588 -5.90 56.46 18.72
N TRP A 589 -7.06 56.20 19.29
CA TRP A 589 -7.26 55.13 20.30
C TRP A 589 -7.15 53.71 19.74
N LYS A 590 -7.55 53.49 18.47
CA LYS A 590 -7.53 52.19 17.79
C LYS A 590 -8.20 51.09 18.63
N SER A 591 -7.49 50.02 19.00
CA SER A 591 -8.00 48.96 19.87
C SER A 591 -7.87 49.25 21.38
N SER A 592 -7.27 50.38 21.79
CA SER A 592 -6.93 50.65 23.19
C SER A 592 -8.15 50.94 24.08
N ILE A 593 -8.29 50.17 25.16
CA ILE A 593 -9.31 50.37 26.20
C ILE A 593 -9.06 51.62 27.06
N LEU A 594 -7.86 52.22 27.00
CA LEU A 594 -7.53 53.47 27.72
C LEU A 594 -8.39 54.66 27.27
N ALA A 595 -9.01 54.59 26.09
CA ALA A 595 -10.03 55.54 25.64
C ALA A 595 -11.21 55.61 26.62
N LEU A 596 -11.61 54.48 27.19
CA LEU A 596 -12.74 54.38 28.12
C LEU A 596 -12.41 55.08 29.45
N LEU A 597 -11.18 54.93 29.96
CA LEU A 597 -10.70 55.64 31.15
C LEU A 597 -10.73 57.16 30.96
N ARG A 598 -10.43 57.65 29.75
CA ARG A 598 -10.57 59.08 29.43
C ARG A 598 -12.04 59.54 29.42
N CYS A 599 -12.97 58.71 28.94
CA CYS A 599 -14.40 59.00 29.02
C CYS A 599 -14.94 58.98 30.46
N MET A 600 -14.24 58.30 31.38
CA MET A 600 -14.61 58.21 32.80
C MET A 600 -14.01 59.34 33.68
N ASP A 601 -13.24 60.29 33.11
CA ASP A 601 -12.69 61.45 33.82
C ASP A 601 -13.60 62.69 33.61
N PRO A 602 -14.48 63.04 34.57
CA PRO A 602 -15.46 64.11 34.40
C PRO A 602 -14.86 65.53 34.40
N GLU A 603 -13.60 65.66 34.83
CA GLU A 603 -12.87 66.93 34.98
C GLU A 603 -11.70 67.08 33.98
N ASN A 604 -11.45 66.06 33.14
CA ASN A 604 -10.40 66.03 32.10
C ASN A 604 -8.97 66.28 32.66
N LYS A 605 -8.74 65.85 33.91
CA LYS A 605 -7.46 65.92 34.64
C LYS A 605 -6.36 65.02 34.06
N LEU A 606 -6.71 63.93 33.36
CA LEU A 606 -5.74 62.97 32.80
C LEU A 606 -5.00 63.46 31.53
N GLY A 607 -5.37 64.62 30.97
CA GLY A 607 -4.56 65.33 29.98
C GLY A 607 -4.48 64.68 28.58
N THR A 608 -3.28 64.53 28.03
CA THR A 608 -3.01 63.96 26.69
C THR A 608 -3.04 62.42 26.70
N PRO A 609 -3.19 61.73 25.55
CA PRO A 609 -3.15 60.26 25.51
C PRO A 609 -1.88 59.63 26.11
N GLN A 610 -0.73 60.31 26.01
CA GLN A 610 0.51 59.90 26.66
C GLN A 610 0.42 59.98 28.19
N GLN A 611 -0.24 61.02 28.73
CA GLN A 611 -0.44 61.18 30.17
C GLN A 611 -1.44 60.15 30.73
N VAL A 612 -2.48 59.78 29.97
CA VAL A 612 -3.40 58.67 30.32
C VAL A 612 -2.64 57.34 30.41
N ASP A 613 -1.80 57.01 29.41
CA ASP A 613 -0.94 55.81 29.41
C ASP A 613 0.05 55.80 30.58
N GLN A 614 0.70 56.95 30.86
CA GLN A 614 1.64 57.09 31.97
C GLN A 614 0.95 57.02 33.34
N TYR A 615 -0.28 57.48 33.47
CA TYR A 615 -1.11 57.35 34.68
C TYR A 615 -1.55 55.90 34.91
N GLY A 616 -2.03 55.21 33.86
CA GLY A 616 -2.38 53.79 33.94
C GLY A 616 -1.20 52.92 34.37
N LYS A 617 -0.01 53.17 33.79
CA LYS A 617 1.24 52.51 34.19
C LYS A 617 1.59 52.78 35.65
N LYS A 618 1.51 54.02 36.12
CA LYS A 618 1.71 54.36 37.55
C LYS A 618 0.71 53.66 38.46
N THR A 619 -0.56 53.59 38.09
CA THR A 619 -1.62 52.97 38.91
C THR A 619 -1.39 51.46 39.09
N VAL A 620 -1.00 50.77 38.02
CA VAL A 620 -0.58 49.36 38.10
C VAL A 620 0.68 49.21 38.94
N GLN A 621 1.66 50.10 38.78
CA GLN A 621 2.93 50.05 39.51
C GLN A 621 2.78 50.32 41.02
N SER A 622 1.85 51.20 41.44
CA SER A 622 1.51 51.37 42.86
C SER A 622 0.76 50.16 43.44
N ALA A 623 -0.17 49.57 42.68
CA ALA A 623 -0.90 48.36 43.11
C ALA A 623 -0.01 47.11 43.23
N ILE A 624 1.18 47.12 42.61
CA ILE A 624 2.21 46.07 42.74
C ILE A 624 3.16 46.34 43.93
N LEU A 625 3.31 47.60 44.38
CA LEU A 625 4.23 47.98 45.46
C LEU A 625 3.57 48.00 46.84
N GLU A 626 2.28 48.30 46.94
CA GLU A 626 1.50 48.19 48.18
C GLU A 626 0.71 46.87 48.18
N GLY A 627 1.32 45.81 48.71
CA GLY A 627 0.79 44.44 48.72
C GLY A 627 -0.45 44.23 49.61
N SER A 628 -1.56 44.89 49.27
CA SER A 628 -2.84 44.85 49.97
C SER A 628 -3.90 44.13 49.14
N ASN A 629 -4.74 43.33 49.79
CA ASN A 629 -5.91 42.73 49.14
C ASN A 629 -6.83 43.84 48.58
N VAL A 630 -6.95 43.93 47.26
CA VAL A 630 -7.85 44.88 46.60
C VAL A 630 -9.30 44.41 46.78
N LEU A 631 -9.89 44.82 47.91
CA LEU A 631 -11.32 44.76 48.13
C LEU A 631 -12.00 45.61 47.04
N LEU A 632 -12.82 44.99 46.19
CA LEU A 632 -13.61 45.71 45.19
C LEU A 632 -14.70 46.53 45.87
N ILE A 633 -14.37 47.77 46.26
CA ILE A 633 -15.33 48.74 46.80
C ILE A 633 -16.31 49.12 45.67
N PRO A 634 -17.63 48.89 45.82
CA PRO A 634 -18.61 49.34 44.85
C PRO A 634 -18.78 50.85 44.95
N VAL A 635 -18.16 51.61 44.04
CA VAL A 635 -18.33 53.06 43.95
C VAL A 635 -19.76 53.39 43.48
N PRO A 636 -20.53 54.26 44.16
CA PRO A 636 -21.93 54.51 43.82
C PRO A 636 -22.17 55.05 42.40
N LEU A 637 -23.27 54.61 41.78
CA LEU A 637 -23.68 54.96 40.41
C LEU A 637 -24.27 56.39 40.29
N HIS A 638 -23.50 57.43 40.60
CA HIS A 638 -23.90 58.84 40.46
C HIS A 638 -22.84 59.65 39.70
N GLY A 639 -22.87 59.59 38.36
CA GLY A 639 -21.94 60.36 37.52
C GLY A 639 -22.11 60.30 35.99
N TRP A 640 -22.93 59.40 35.44
CA TRP A 640 -22.93 59.05 34.01
C TRP A 640 -23.56 60.08 33.03
N LYS A 641 -23.77 61.34 33.44
CA LYS A 641 -24.48 62.37 32.66
C LYS A 641 -23.63 63.20 31.67
N ARG A 642 -22.48 62.70 31.21
CA ARG A 642 -21.62 63.39 30.21
C ARG A 642 -21.18 62.57 28.99
N CYS A 643 -21.60 61.31 28.87
CA CYS A 643 -21.30 60.45 27.71
C CYS A 643 -22.55 59.91 26.99
N GLY A 644 -23.75 60.42 27.27
CA GLY A 644 -24.96 60.07 26.51
C GLY A 644 -25.43 58.62 26.65
N ILE A 645 -25.02 57.93 27.73
CA ILE A 645 -25.40 56.55 28.01
C ILE A 645 -26.53 56.56 29.03
N GLU A 646 -27.76 56.50 28.52
CA GLU A 646 -28.95 56.19 29.32
C GLU A 646 -28.96 54.68 29.63
N ILE A 647 -29.25 54.31 30.88
CA ILE A 647 -29.31 52.92 31.35
C ILE A 647 -30.77 52.63 31.70
N ASP A 648 -31.37 51.70 30.96
CA ASP A 648 -32.71 51.18 31.21
C ASP A 648 -32.65 50.15 32.36
N GLU A 649 -33.47 50.33 33.40
CA GLU A 649 -33.41 49.56 34.66
C GLU A 649 -33.99 48.12 34.56
N THR A 650 -34.20 47.59 33.35
CA THR A 650 -34.94 46.35 33.11
C THR A 650 -34.10 45.08 32.87
N MET A 651 -32.78 45.11 33.10
CA MET A 651 -31.95 43.87 33.10
C MET A 651 -31.67 43.31 34.50
N ARG A 652 -32.54 42.39 34.93
CA ARG A 652 -32.32 41.56 36.14
C ARG A 652 -31.08 40.67 35.99
N ILE A 653 -30.40 40.46 37.11
CA ILE A 653 -29.27 39.54 37.29
C ILE A 653 -29.72 38.11 36.93
N HIS A 654 -29.29 37.57 35.77
CA HIS A 654 -29.26 36.12 35.47
C HIS A 654 -28.52 35.81 34.14
N LYS A 655 -27.18 36.03 34.10
CA LYS A 655 -26.18 35.38 33.18
C LYS A 655 -24.79 36.04 33.30
N PHE A 656 -24.14 35.92 34.46
CA PHE A 656 -22.74 36.38 34.65
C PHE A 656 -21.84 35.31 35.31
N LEU A 657 -22.23 34.02 35.20
CA LEU A 657 -21.54 32.87 35.81
C LEU A 657 -21.19 31.75 34.81
N GLN A 658 -21.35 32.00 33.50
CA GLN A 658 -20.90 31.11 32.43
C GLN A 658 -20.31 31.96 31.30
N TYR A 659 -18.98 32.18 31.35
CA TYR A 659 -18.04 32.31 30.21
C TYR A 659 -16.63 32.73 30.68
N VAL A 660 -16.09 32.04 31.70
CA VAL A 660 -14.65 32.07 32.03
C VAL A 660 -14.16 30.63 32.28
N ILE A 661 -14.27 29.79 31.24
CA ILE A 661 -13.57 28.50 31.14
C ILE A 661 -13.04 28.40 29.70
N LEU A 662 -11.82 28.88 29.51
CA LEU A 662 -10.86 28.47 28.47
C LEU A 662 -9.52 29.15 28.78
N ALA A 663 -8.96 28.76 29.92
CA ALA A 663 -7.59 29.01 30.33
C ALA A 663 -7.11 27.72 31.00
N GLU A 664 -5.91 27.25 30.65
CA GLU A 664 -5.38 25.98 31.12
C GLU A 664 -5.00 26.04 32.62
N PRO A 665 -5.08 24.92 33.36
CA PRO A 665 -4.90 24.92 34.81
C PRO A 665 -3.42 25.04 35.20
N LEU A 666 -2.96 26.28 35.41
CA LEU A 666 -1.74 26.54 36.20
C LEU A 666 -2.03 26.23 37.67
N LEU A 667 -1.81 24.97 38.06
CA LEU A 667 -1.65 24.53 39.44
C LEU A 667 -0.16 24.60 39.86
N PRO A 668 0.16 24.61 41.17
CA PRO A 668 1.13 25.58 41.69
C PRO A 668 2.62 25.16 41.58
N GLU A 669 3.50 26.16 41.70
CA GLU A 669 4.93 25.95 41.93
C GLU A 669 5.17 25.08 43.18
N SER A 670 5.53 23.82 42.98
CA SER A 670 6.21 23.00 44.00
C SER A 670 7.52 22.47 43.41
N SER A 671 8.64 22.91 43.99
CA SER A 671 10.03 22.60 43.61
C SER A 671 10.44 22.93 42.16
N LYS A 672 11.45 23.79 42.01
CA LYS A 672 12.16 24.00 40.75
C LYS A 672 13.07 22.80 40.44
N LEU A 673 12.52 21.79 39.78
CA LEU A 673 13.31 20.97 38.88
C LEU A 673 13.58 21.77 37.60
N GLN A 674 14.80 21.69 37.09
CA GLN A 674 15.10 22.21 35.76
C GLN A 674 14.49 21.25 34.72
N PRO A 675 14.05 21.72 33.54
CA PRO A 675 13.77 20.83 32.44
C PRO A 675 15.09 20.19 31.99
N GLU A 676 15.32 18.94 32.41
CA GLU A 676 16.39 18.13 31.83
C GLU A 676 16.09 17.95 30.34
N THR A 677 17.10 18.15 29.48
CA THR A 677 16.97 17.82 28.06
C THR A 677 16.66 16.32 27.91
N PRO A 678 15.63 15.92 27.15
CA PRO A 678 15.20 14.52 27.08
C PRO A 678 16.38 13.62 26.72
N SER A 679 16.60 12.58 27.53
CA SER A 679 17.80 11.75 27.44
C SER A 679 17.80 10.96 26.13
N CYS A 680 18.68 11.34 25.21
CA CYS A 680 18.85 10.67 23.92
C CYS A 680 20.06 9.75 23.91
N ARG A 681 20.04 8.74 23.02
CA ARG A 681 21.21 7.92 22.70
C ARG A 681 22.22 8.71 21.87
N ASN A 682 23.49 8.43 22.07
CA ASN A 682 24.61 8.98 21.30
C ASN A 682 24.65 8.35 19.89
N LEU A 683 25.08 9.14 18.91
CA LEU A 683 25.27 8.80 17.50
C LEU A 683 26.72 9.13 17.06
N PRO A 684 27.21 8.56 15.94
CA PRO A 684 28.50 8.94 15.37
C PRO A 684 28.62 10.45 15.15
N GLY A 685 29.76 11.02 15.53
CA GLY A 685 30.03 12.46 15.44
C GLY A 685 29.59 13.28 16.66
N ASP A 686 28.85 12.68 17.62
CA ASP A 686 28.63 13.33 18.91
C ASP A 686 29.92 13.39 19.74
N LYS A 687 30.02 14.41 20.59
CA LYS A 687 31.13 14.59 21.55
C LYS A 687 31.34 13.37 22.46
N ASP A 688 30.25 12.74 22.88
CA ASP A 688 30.25 11.66 23.88
C ASP A 688 30.03 10.27 23.22
N TRP A 689 30.17 10.18 21.89
CA TRP A 689 30.32 8.91 21.15
C TRP A 689 31.61 8.17 21.56
N PRO A 690 31.66 6.82 21.57
CA PRO A 690 32.86 6.12 22.01
C PRO A 690 34.04 6.38 21.06
N SER A 691 35.21 6.62 21.65
CA SER A 691 36.45 6.82 20.91
C SER A 691 36.94 5.50 20.29
N GLY A 692 37.81 5.57 19.28
CA GLY A 692 38.45 4.36 18.72
C GLY A 692 39.18 3.52 19.77
N LYS A 693 39.66 4.13 20.87
CA LYS A 693 40.23 3.40 22.02
C LYS A 693 39.16 2.66 22.83
N ASP A 694 37.98 3.22 22.99
CA ASP A 694 36.86 2.54 23.66
C ASP A 694 36.40 1.32 22.85
N TRP A 695 36.21 1.49 21.53
CA TRP A 695 35.88 0.40 20.62
C TRP A 695 36.95 -0.68 20.59
N GLN A 696 38.24 -0.32 20.54
CA GLN A 696 39.34 -1.30 20.64
C GLN A 696 39.38 -2.00 22.00
N THR A 697 39.01 -1.33 23.09
CA THR A 697 38.93 -1.93 24.43
C THR A 697 37.80 -2.97 24.48
N LEU A 698 36.62 -2.64 23.93
CA LEU A 698 35.51 -3.57 23.76
C LEU A 698 35.94 -4.78 22.90
N ASN A 699 36.53 -4.53 21.73
CA ASN A 699 36.98 -5.60 20.83
C ASN A 699 37.99 -6.54 21.49
N THR A 700 38.90 -5.99 22.30
CA THR A 700 39.88 -6.79 23.07
C THR A 700 39.19 -7.65 24.14
N SER A 701 38.12 -7.16 24.77
CA SER A 701 37.30 -7.96 25.71
C SER A 701 36.42 -9.02 25.03
N LEU A 702 36.14 -8.85 23.74
CA LEU A 702 35.36 -9.77 22.89
C LEU A 702 36.27 -10.72 22.07
N SER A 703 37.55 -10.86 22.44
CA SER A 703 38.54 -11.70 21.74
C SER A 703 38.68 -11.44 20.22
N GLY A 704 38.33 -10.23 19.74
CA GLY A 704 38.33 -9.89 18.31
C GLY A 704 36.96 -9.90 17.62
N ARG A 705 35.87 -10.27 18.31
CA ARG A 705 34.51 -10.44 17.75
C ARG A 705 33.72 -9.13 17.56
N LEU A 706 34.34 -7.95 17.67
CA LEU A 706 33.70 -6.68 17.31
C LEU A 706 33.94 -6.35 15.83
N ILE A 707 32.85 -6.33 15.06
CA ILE A 707 32.81 -5.95 13.66
C ILE A 707 32.40 -4.48 13.56
N GLN A 708 33.20 -3.63 12.91
CA GLN A 708 32.71 -2.35 12.39
C GLN A 708 31.95 -2.65 11.09
N THR A 709 30.66 -2.35 11.05
CA THR A 709 29.78 -2.82 9.97
C THR A 709 29.77 -1.88 8.78
N GLN A 710 29.75 -2.43 7.57
CA GLN A 710 29.61 -1.72 6.30
C GLN A 710 28.50 -2.42 5.50
N PRO A 711 27.48 -1.73 4.99
CA PRO A 711 26.37 -2.37 4.28
C PRO A 711 26.85 -3.18 3.08
N ALA A 712 26.35 -4.40 2.88
CA ALA A 712 26.81 -5.29 1.80
C ALA A 712 26.78 -4.63 0.40
N ALA A 713 25.80 -3.76 0.13
CA ALA A 713 25.66 -3.05 -1.15
C ALA A 713 26.73 -1.98 -1.43
N HIS A 714 27.67 -1.69 -0.53
CA HIS A 714 28.74 -0.71 -0.78
C HIS A 714 29.59 -1.03 -2.04
N VAL A 715 29.64 -2.29 -2.45
CA VAL A 715 30.29 -2.75 -3.69
C VAL A 715 29.56 -2.29 -4.97
N CYS A 716 28.32 -1.81 -4.87
CA CYS A 716 27.60 -1.21 -6.00
C CYS A 716 27.86 0.30 -6.18
N HIS A 717 28.58 0.94 -5.24
CA HIS A 717 28.74 2.40 -5.20
C HIS A 717 30.21 2.83 -5.19
N ASP A 718 30.51 3.98 -5.77
CA ASP A 718 31.85 4.58 -5.67
C ASP A 718 32.14 5.08 -4.23
N PRO A 719 33.40 4.99 -3.76
CA PRO A 719 34.62 4.58 -4.49
C PRO A 719 34.91 3.07 -4.46
N THR A 720 34.03 2.26 -3.85
CA THR A 720 34.23 0.82 -3.60
C THR A 720 33.64 -0.09 -4.68
N TYR A 721 33.29 0.46 -5.85
CA TYR A 721 32.59 -0.26 -6.90
C TYR A 721 33.33 -1.52 -7.38
N ASN A 722 32.65 -2.65 -7.35
CA ASN A 722 33.05 -3.92 -7.95
C ASN A 722 31.83 -4.55 -8.63
N GLU A 723 31.93 -4.74 -9.95
CA GLU A 723 30.82 -5.17 -10.81
C GLU A 723 30.33 -6.60 -10.51
N GLU A 724 31.25 -7.54 -10.29
CA GLU A 724 30.96 -8.94 -9.97
C GLU A 724 30.34 -9.09 -8.57
N ALA A 725 30.89 -8.39 -7.59
CA ALA A 725 30.33 -8.34 -6.24
C ALA A 725 28.96 -7.66 -6.23
N CYS A 726 28.78 -6.57 -6.98
CA CYS A 726 27.51 -5.88 -7.10
C CYS A 726 26.44 -6.75 -7.78
N ALA A 727 26.80 -7.50 -8.83
CA ALA A 727 25.89 -8.47 -9.47
C ALA A 727 25.45 -9.56 -8.46
N THR A 728 26.40 -10.11 -7.70
CA THR A 728 26.13 -11.11 -6.66
C THR A 728 25.18 -10.58 -5.58
N VAL A 729 25.37 -9.33 -5.14
CA VAL A 729 24.47 -8.67 -4.18
C VAL A 729 23.07 -8.46 -4.80
N LYS A 730 22.98 -8.00 -6.05
CA LYS A 730 21.70 -7.77 -6.77
C LYS A 730 20.86 -9.02 -6.98
N GLU A 731 21.50 -10.17 -7.21
CA GLU A 731 20.79 -11.45 -7.38
C GLU A 731 20.14 -11.92 -6.07
N ASN A 732 20.77 -11.62 -4.93
CA ASN A 732 20.38 -12.14 -3.62
C ASN A 732 19.57 -11.15 -2.75
N TRP A 733 19.49 -9.86 -3.15
CA TRP A 733 18.97 -8.78 -2.28
C TRP A 733 17.50 -8.93 -1.84
N ILE A 734 16.64 -9.49 -2.69
CA ILE A 734 15.20 -9.66 -2.41
C ILE A 734 14.89 -10.83 -1.46
N TYR A 735 15.90 -11.66 -1.15
CA TYR A 735 15.77 -12.91 -0.40
C TYR A 735 16.47 -12.84 0.97
N PRO A 736 15.96 -13.52 2.02
CA PRO A 736 16.55 -13.49 3.36
C PRO A 736 18.03 -13.89 3.45
N TRP A 737 18.52 -14.79 2.57
CA TRP A 737 19.91 -15.27 2.61
C TRP A 737 20.93 -14.24 2.09
N GLY A 738 20.50 -13.21 1.36
CA GLY A 738 21.31 -12.02 1.09
C GLY A 738 21.60 -11.18 2.34
N HIS A 739 20.84 -11.38 3.43
CA HIS A 739 20.84 -10.50 4.61
C HIS A 739 21.21 -11.18 5.93
N PHE A 740 20.93 -12.48 6.14
CA PHE A 740 21.17 -13.10 7.45
C PHE A 740 22.65 -13.33 7.77
N ASN A 741 23.48 -13.58 6.74
CA ASN A 741 24.93 -13.74 6.85
C ASN A 741 25.71 -12.42 7.00
N ASP A 742 25.10 -11.28 6.63
CA ASP A 742 25.66 -9.95 6.88
C ASP A 742 25.38 -9.56 8.35
N PRO A 743 26.39 -9.20 9.17
CA PRO A 743 26.17 -8.72 10.55
C PRO A 743 25.31 -7.45 10.65
N SER A 744 25.15 -6.71 9.55
CA SER A 744 24.32 -5.50 9.42
C SER A 744 22.99 -5.71 8.67
N GLY A 745 22.93 -6.66 7.72
CA GLY A 745 21.85 -6.80 6.73
C GLY A 745 20.47 -7.16 7.30
N PHE A 746 19.40 -6.69 6.64
CA PHE A 746 18.01 -6.94 7.01
C PHE A 746 17.05 -6.76 5.82
N VAL A 747 15.97 -7.55 5.77
CA VAL A 747 15.06 -7.66 4.60
C VAL A 747 14.05 -6.51 4.47
N ALA A 748 13.87 -5.72 5.52
CA ALA A 748 12.81 -4.72 5.63
C ALA A 748 13.10 -3.49 4.74
N ALA A 749 12.66 -3.55 3.49
CA ALA A 749 13.07 -2.67 2.40
C ALA A 749 12.78 -1.18 2.68
N TYR A 750 11.63 -0.85 3.28
CA TYR A 750 11.33 0.52 3.71
C TYR A 750 12.43 1.07 4.63
N GLN A 751 12.84 0.29 5.62
CA GLN A 751 13.83 0.71 6.61
C GLN A 751 15.27 0.66 6.07
N GLN A 752 15.53 0.03 4.91
CA GLN A 752 16.79 0.22 4.16
C GLN A 752 16.90 1.68 3.65
N ASN A 753 15.77 2.39 3.47
CA ASN A 753 15.68 3.83 3.24
C ASN A 753 16.59 4.32 2.11
N ALA A 754 16.71 3.53 1.03
CA ALA A 754 17.60 3.73 -0.12
C ALA A 754 19.05 4.16 0.22
N SER A 755 19.53 3.88 1.44
CA SER A 755 20.71 4.56 2.00
C SER A 755 22.03 3.96 1.52
N CYS A 756 22.00 2.67 1.17
CA CYS A 756 23.01 1.96 0.42
C CYS A 756 22.27 0.75 -0.17
N ASP A 757 21.78 0.92 -1.40
CA ASP A 757 20.81 0.05 -2.06
C ASP A 757 21.36 -0.28 -3.45
N PRO A 758 21.55 -1.57 -3.78
CA PRO A 758 22.31 -1.97 -4.95
C PRO A 758 21.65 -1.54 -6.28
N TYR A 759 20.34 -1.28 -6.29
CA TYR A 759 19.61 -0.89 -7.50
C TYR A 759 19.64 0.63 -7.76
N THR A 760 20.07 1.44 -6.78
CA THR A 760 20.30 2.87 -6.99
C THR A 760 21.55 3.12 -7.87
N PRO A 761 21.67 4.28 -8.53
CA PRO A 761 22.83 4.58 -9.38
C PRO A 761 24.17 4.45 -8.64
N ARG A 762 25.22 4.01 -9.36
CA ARG A 762 26.57 3.81 -8.82
C ARG A 762 27.15 5.07 -8.15
N GLU A 763 26.80 6.23 -8.70
CA GLU A 763 27.23 7.55 -8.26
C GLU A 763 26.49 8.04 -7.00
N THR A 764 25.42 7.33 -6.59
CA THR A 764 24.74 7.55 -5.30
C THR A 764 25.70 7.12 -4.19
N PRO A 765 26.08 8.02 -3.25
CA PRO A 765 27.00 7.63 -2.19
C PRO A 765 26.32 6.65 -1.22
N CYS A 766 26.96 5.51 -0.97
CA CYS A 766 26.56 4.58 0.09
C CYS A 766 26.75 5.22 1.47
N PHE A 767 25.69 5.28 2.27
CA PHE A 767 25.71 5.75 3.66
C PHE A 767 25.21 4.66 4.61
N GLN A 768 25.62 4.73 5.88
CA GLN A 768 25.17 3.78 6.90
C GLN A 768 23.64 3.79 7.07
N GLY A 769 22.96 4.94 6.96
CA GLY A 769 21.49 5.01 7.00
C GLY A 769 20.90 4.53 8.32
N ASN A 770 20.05 3.49 8.27
CA ASN A 770 19.56 2.74 9.44
C ASN A 770 20.43 1.52 9.80
N TYR A 771 21.49 1.29 9.02
CA TYR A 771 22.62 0.40 9.26
C TYR A 771 23.06 0.51 10.73
N VAL A 772 23.31 -0.61 11.42
CA VAL A 772 24.05 -0.59 12.69
C VAL A 772 25.50 -0.15 12.42
N GLU A 773 26.15 0.51 13.38
CA GLU A 773 27.52 1.03 13.21
C GLU A 773 28.59 -0.02 13.55
N TYR A 774 28.26 -0.88 14.52
CA TYR A 774 29.06 -2.00 14.97
C TYR A 774 28.16 -3.19 15.26
N ALA A 775 28.68 -4.39 15.08
CA ALA A 775 28.07 -5.63 15.54
C ALA A 775 29.05 -6.42 16.40
N ILE A 776 28.54 -7.06 17.46
CA ILE A 776 29.24 -8.12 18.18
C ILE A 776 28.77 -9.43 17.59
N ASP A 777 29.70 -10.21 17.05
CA ASP A 777 29.44 -11.61 16.71
C ASP A 777 29.36 -12.43 18.02
N VAL A 778 28.16 -12.85 18.40
CA VAL A 778 27.92 -13.47 19.71
C VAL A 778 28.18 -14.97 19.62
N HIS A 779 29.25 -15.42 20.27
CA HIS A 779 29.61 -16.83 20.40
C HIS A 779 29.38 -17.34 21.83
N GLU A 780 29.44 -16.45 22.82
CA GLU A 780 29.29 -16.81 24.24
C GLU A 780 28.53 -15.77 25.07
N VAL A 781 28.07 -16.17 26.26
CA VAL A 781 27.36 -15.32 27.23
C VAL A 781 28.12 -14.03 27.55
N ALA A 782 29.44 -14.11 27.60
CA ALA A 782 30.31 -12.97 27.92
C ALA A 782 30.20 -11.85 26.87
N ASP A 783 29.96 -12.18 25.59
CA ASP A 783 29.81 -11.20 24.51
C ASP A 783 28.59 -10.30 24.72
N VAL A 784 27.45 -10.92 25.03
CA VAL A 784 26.18 -10.23 25.32
C VAL A 784 26.32 -9.35 26.56
N VAL A 785 26.92 -9.89 27.62
CA VAL A 785 27.14 -9.15 28.88
C VAL A 785 28.09 -7.97 28.68
N ALA A 786 29.13 -8.10 27.84
CA ALA A 786 30.03 -7.01 27.48
C ALA A 786 29.32 -5.94 26.64
N GLY A 787 28.55 -6.33 25.62
CA GLY A 787 27.77 -5.43 24.78
C GLY A 787 26.72 -4.62 25.56
N ILE A 788 25.96 -5.29 26.45
CA ILE A 788 25.00 -4.64 27.36
C ILE A 788 25.70 -3.58 28.23
N LYS A 789 26.81 -3.96 28.88
CA LYS A 789 27.58 -3.06 29.77
C LYS A 789 28.16 -1.87 29.01
N PHE A 790 28.72 -2.09 27.82
CA PHE A 790 29.27 -1.02 26.99
C PHE A 790 28.18 -0.06 26.50
N ALA A 791 27.05 -0.59 25.99
CA ALA A 791 25.94 0.22 25.52
C ALA A 791 25.36 1.11 26.62
N GLN A 792 25.23 0.58 27.85
CA GLN A 792 24.85 1.38 29.03
C GLN A 792 25.89 2.43 29.40
N GLN A 793 27.18 2.06 29.49
CA GLN A 793 28.27 2.97 29.88
C GLN A 793 28.48 4.12 28.89
N LYS A 794 28.19 3.89 27.61
CA LYS A 794 28.38 4.87 26.53
C LYS A 794 27.10 5.52 26.02
N ASN A 795 25.95 5.14 26.59
CA ASN A 795 24.62 5.62 26.21
C ASN A 795 24.36 5.54 24.69
N ILE A 796 24.81 4.47 24.03
CA ILE A 796 24.50 4.19 22.62
C ILE A 796 23.26 3.29 22.52
N ARG A 797 22.62 3.25 21.35
CA ARG A 797 21.49 2.35 21.11
C ARG A 797 22.01 0.90 21.06
N LEU A 798 21.35 -0.01 21.76
CA LEU A 798 21.56 -1.45 21.62
C LEU A 798 20.48 -2.01 20.67
N VAL A 799 20.88 -2.89 19.76
CA VAL A 799 20.01 -3.64 18.83
C VAL A 799 20.32 -5.14 19.00
N ILE A 800 19.33 -5.99 18.75
CA ILE A 800 19.50 -7.45 18.73
C ILE A 800 19.12 -7.93 17.33
N LYS A 801 20.05 -8.52 16.58
CA LYS A 801 19.81 -9.10 15.26
C LYS A 801 20.07 -10.60 15.31
N ASN A 802 19.06 -11.39 14.97
CA ASN A 802 19.27 -12.78 14.56
C ASN A 802 19.49 -12.79 13.03
N THR A 803 18.45 -13.13 12.26
CA THR A 803 18.50 -13.23 10.80
C THR A 803 18.28 -11.92 10.05
N GLY A 804 17.79 -10.85 10.71
CA GLY A 804 17.38 -9.62 10.01
C GLY A 804 16.07 -9.74 9.22
N HIS A 805 15.28 -10.79 9.47
CA HIS A 805 14.01 -11.10 8.78
C HIS A 805 12.79 -10.30 9.34
N ASP A 806 13.00 -9.35 10.25
CA ASP A 806 11.91 -8.59 10.87
C ASP A 806 11.45 -7.43 9.99
N TYR A 807 10.23 -7.54 9.45
CA TYR A 807 9.65 -6.58 8.51
C TYR A 807 9.35 -5.18 9.07
N LEU A 808 9.31 -5.01 10.40
CA LEU A 808 9.02 -3.72 11.04
C LEU A 808 10.32 -2.97 11.43
N GLY A 809 11.48 -3.48 11.02
CA GLY A 809 12.79 -2.91 11.35
C GLY A 809 13.20 -3.06 12.82
N LYS A 810 12.58 -3.96 13.59
CA LYS A 810 12.88 -4.15 15.02
C LYS A 810 14.32 -4.61 15.28
N SER A 811 14.95 -5.29 14.32
CA SER A 811 16.32 -5.81 14.41
C SER A 811 17.40 -4.94 13.76
N THR A 812 17.14 -3.65 13.52
CA THR A 812 18.12 -2.71 12.94
C THR A 812 18.05 -1.32 13.59
N GLY A 813 19.02 -0.45 13.33
CA GLY A 813 19.02 0.89 13.91
C GLY A 813 20.27 1.73 13.71
N LYS A 814 20.06 2.92 13.17
CA LYS A 814 21.06 4.00 13.07
C LYS A 814 21.80 4.24 14.38
N GLY A 815 23.13 4.36 14.30
CA GLY A 815 23.98 4.66 15.46
C GLY A 815 24.07 3.54 16.51
N ALA A 816 23.56 2.34 16.23
CA ALA A 816 23.48 1.27 17.22
C ALA A 816 24.72 0.34 17.23
N LEU A 817 24.92 -0.27 18.39
CA LEU A 817 25.66 -1.52 18.56
C LEU A 817 24.68 -2.69 18.44
N SER A 818 24.93 -3.61 17.53
CA SER A 818 24.15 -4.84 17.36
C SER A 818 24.75 -5.99 18.18
N LEU A 819 23.89 -6.77 18.81
CA LEU A 819 24.19 -8.14 19.23
C LEU A 819 23.74 -9.06 18.10
N TRP A 820 24.69 -9.62 17.34
CA TRP A 820 24.41 -10.52 16.24
C TRP A 820 24.41 -11.97 16.75
N MET A 821 23.19 -12.50 16.93
CA MET A 821 22.94 -13.79 17.60
C MET A 821 23.04 -14.99 16.65
N HIS A 822 23.29 -14.76 15.36
CA HIS A 822 23.18 -15.74 14.28
C HIS A 822 24.09 -16.97 14.48
N ASN A 823 25.29 -16.79 15.03
CA ASN A 823 26.26 -17.88 15.17
C ASN A 823 26.05 -18.77 16.40
N LEU A 824 25.04 -18.50 17.23
CA LEU A 824 24.58 -19.44 18.29
C LEU A 824 23.77 -20.59 17.66
N LYS A 825 24.46 -21.50 16.96
CA LYS A 825 23.90 -22.59 16.14
C LYS A 825 23.74 -23.96 16.83
N ALA A 826 23.96 -24.06 18.14
CA ALA A 826 23.90 -25.34 18.86
C ALA A 826 22.48 -25.96 18.83
N ILE A 827 22.39 -27.26 18.55
CA ILE A 827 21.16 -28.06 18.59
C ILE A 827 21.45 -29.34 19.39
N GLU A 828 20.63 -29.63 20.41
CA GLU A 828 20.76 -30.80 21.28
C GLU A 828 19.37 -31.41 21.55
N PHE A 829 19.18 -32.68 21.19
CA PHE A 829 17.93 -33.40 21.48
C PHE A 829 18.02 -34.14 22.82
N LEU A 830 16.95 -34.03 23.61
CA LEU A 830 16.86 -34.59 24.97
C LEU A 830 15.45 -35.11 25.26
N ASN A 831 15.32 -36.00 26.26
CA ASN A 831 14.03 -36.25 26.89
C ASN A 831 13.87 -35.28 28.06
N TYR A 832 12.87 -34.41 27.98
CA TYR A 832 12.55 -33.41 29.02
C TYR A 832 11.48 -33.95 29.97
N THR A 833 11.46 -33.45 31.21
CA THR A 833 10.48 -33.84 32.24
C THR A 833 10.24 -32.67 33.21
N SER A 834 8.99 -32.25 33.30
CA SER A 834 8.48 -31.24 34.24
C SER A 834 7.02 -31.54 34.59
N ASP A 835 6.45 -30.77 35.51
CA ASP A 835 5.04 -30.87 35.93
C ASP A 835 4.03 -30.69 34.76
N THR A 836 4.45 -30.08 33.65
CA THR A 836 3.60 -29.74 32.49
C THR A 836 3.97 -30.47 31.19
N TYR A 837 5.14 -31.11 31.10
CA TYR A 837 5.58 -31.81 29.90
C TYR A 837 6.56 -32.96 30.20
N ILE A 838 6.31 -34.12 29.58
CA ILE A 838 7.21 -35.27 29.58
C ILE A 838 7.28 -35.79 28.15
N GLY A 839 8.47 -35.80 27.54
CA GLY A 839 8.65 -36.25 26.15
C GLY A 839 9.91 -35.70 25.49
N PRO A 840 10.08 -35.93 24.18
CA PRO A 840 11.19 -35.40 23.40
C PRO A 840 11.17 -33.86 23.38
N ALA A 841 12.36 -33.27 23.43
CA ALA A 841 12.59 -31.84 23.37
C ALA A 841 13.92 -31.57 22.64
N VAL A 842 14.10 -30.32 22.23
CA VAL A 842 15.32 -29.83 21.60
C VAL A 842 15.75 -28.53 22.27
N LYS A 843 17.01 -28.45 22.71
CA LYS A 843 17.66 -27.18 23.07
C LYS A 843 18.27 -26.61 21.78
N MET A 844 17.88 -25.38 21.44
CA MET A 844 18.34 -24.66 20.26
C MET A 844 18.97 -23.33 20.69
N GLY A 845 20.16 -23.03 20.17
CA GLY A 845 20.79 -21.71 20.32
C GLY A 845 20.02 -20.61 19.57
N ALA A 846 20.22 -19.36 19.99
CA ALA A 846 19.45 -18.22 19.48
C ALA A 846 19.51 -18.03 17.95
N GLY A 847 20.59 -18.48 17.31
CA GLY A 847 20.83 -18.34 15.88
C GLY A 847 20.20 -19.42 14.99
N VAL A 848 19.61 -20.47 15.59
CA VAL A 848 19.05 -21.61 14.85
C VAL A 848 17.85 -21.21 13.99
N GLN A 849 17.94 -21.53 12.70
CA GLN A 849 16.96 -21.29 11.64
C GLN A 849 16.13 -22.54 11.36
N SER A 850 14.98 -22.36 10.71
CA SER A 850 14.00 -23.43 10.56
C SER A 850 14.54 -24.61 9.77
N PHE A 851 15.30 -24.38 8.69
CA PHE A 851 15.94 -25.46 7.92
C PHE A 851 16.91 -26.32 8.75
N GLU A 852 17.68 -25.69 9.65
CA GLU A 852 18.67 -26.37 10.50
C GLU A 852 17.97 -27.27 11.51
N ALA A 853 16.93 -26.75 12.17
CA ALA A 853 16.12 -27.48 13.13
C ALA A 853 15.32 -28.63 12.47
N TYR A 854 14.76 -28.40 11.27
CA TYR A 854 14.04 -29.44 10.52
C TYR A 854 14.98 -30.56 10.06
N THR A 855 16.19 -30.23 9.59
CA THR A 855 17.19 -31.22 9.17
C THR A 855 17.62 -32.08 10.36
N ALA A 856 18.02 -31.43 11.46
CA ALA A 856 18.49 -32.12 12.66
C ALA A 856 17.40 -32.96 13.35
N ALA A 857 16.14 -32.53 13.29
CA ALA A 857 15.02 -33.32 13.83
C ALA A 857 14.74 -34.57 12.99
N ASN A 858 14.74 -34.43 11.65
CA ASN A 858 14.53 -35.54 10.73
C ASN A 858 15.59 -36.65 10.88
N GLU A 859 16.86 -36.28 11.10
CA GLU A 859 17.96 -37.22 11.37
C GLU A 859 17.74 -38.11 12.61
N VAL A 860 16.93 -37.66 13.58
CA VAL A 860 16.58 -38.41 14.79
C VAL A 860 15.12 -38.94 14.80
N GLY A 861 14.41 -38.85 13.68
CA GLY A 861 13.03 -39.32 13.54
C GLY A 861 11.99 -38.46 14.28
N LEU A 862 12.28 -37.17 14.46
CA LEU A 862 11.41 -36.19 15.10
C LEU A 862 11.04 -35.06 14.13
N ASN A 863 9.99 -34.31 14.45
CA ASN A 863 9.72 -32.98 13.91
C ASN A 863 9.64 -31.94 15.03
N VAL A 864 9.78 -30.67 14.65
CA VAL A 864 9.82 -29.49 15.52
C VAL A 864 9.05 -28.35 14.86
N ILE A 865 8.50 -27.43 15.66
CA ILE A 865 7.65 -26.34 15.13
C ILE A 865 8.52 -25.13 14.77
N GLY A 866 8.51 -24.76 13.49
CA GLY A 866 9.22 -23.60 12.95
C GLY A 866 8.40 -22.83 11.90
N GLY A 867 9.01 -21.82 11.29
CA GLY A 867 8.35 -21.01 10.26
C GLY A 867 8.16 -21.76 8.95
N HIS A 868 7.23 -21.28 8.10
CA HIS A 868 7.11 -21.75 6.72
C HIS A 868 8.33 -21.32 5.90
N CYS A 869 8.72 -20.04 6.01
CA CYS A 869 9.97 -19.52 5.46
C CYS A 869 11.18 -20.19 6.16
N LEU A 870 11.85 -21.10 5.46
CA LEU A 870 12.90 -21.98 5.99
C LEU A 870 14.07 -21.23 6.66
N THR A 871 14.33 -19.99 6.25
CA THR A 871 15.40 -19.13 6.74
C THR A 871 15.06 -18.36 8.03
N VAL A 872 13.83 -18.46 8.55
CA VAL A 872 13.42 -17.80 9.80
C VAL A 872 14.11 -18.42 11.01
N GLY A 873 14.70 -17.57 11.86
CA GLY A 873 15.33 -17.95 13.14
C GLY A 873 14.29 -18.30 14.21
N ILE A 874 14.09 -19.60 14.48
CA ILE A 874 13.03 -20.13 15.35
C ILE A 874 13.08 -19.50 16.74
N VAL A 875 14.26 -19.44 17.34
CA VAL A 875 14.48 -18.98 18.73
C VAL A 875 14.36 -17.44 18.86
N GLY A 876 14.41 -16.71 17.74
CA GLY A 876 14.32 -15.26 17.69
C GLY A 876 12.88 -14.73 17.78
N GLY A 877 12.61 -13.66 17.03
CA GLY A 877 11.30 -13.00 16.99
C GLY A 877 10.12 -13.92 16.65
N TYR A 878 10.37 -15.03 15.93
CA TYR A 878 9.38 -16.05 15.59
C TYR A 878 8.69 -16.61 16.85
N SER A 879 9.39 -17.44 17.65
CA SER A 879 8.80 -18.01 18.87
C SER A 879 8.55 -16.94 19.93
N GLN A 880 9.30 -15.83 19.93
CA GLN A 880 9.08 -14.75 20.90
C GLN A 880 7.83 -13.89 20.62
N GLY A 881 7.34 -13.87 19.38
CA GLY A 881 6.13 -13.14 18.96
C GLY A 881 4.89 -14.01 18.71
N GLY A 882 5.03 -15.33 18.76
CA GLY A 882 3.96 -16.29 18.48
C GLY A 882 4.46 -17.42 17.60
N GLY A 883 4.62 -17.16 16.30
CA GLY A 883 5.10 -18.11 15.30
C GLY A 883 4.03 -19.13 14.88
N HIS A 884 3.44 -18.93 13.70
CA HIS A 884 2.61 -19.95 13.05
C HIS A 884 3.48 -20.92 12.24
N SER A 885 2.95 -22.09 11.91
CA SER A 885 3.66 -23.17 11.22
C SER A 885 2.68 -24.00 10.39
N LEU A 886 3.20 -24.72 9.40
CA LEU A 886 2.48 -25.79 8.69
C LEU A 886 1.93 -26.86 9.66
N LEU A 887 2.56 -27.00 10.84
CA LEU A 887 2.15 -27.92 11.90
C LEU A 887 1.19 -27.31 12.95
N SER A 888 0.87 -26.01 12.88
CA SER A 888 0.21 -25.31 13.98
C SER A 888 -1.24 -25.71 14.24
N GLY A 889 -1.95 -26.25 13.23
CA GLY A 889 -3.29 -26.80 13.40
C GLY A 889 -3.36 -28.04 14.31
N LYS A 890 -2.21 -28.69 14.56
CA LYS A 890 -2.11 -29.88 15.43
C LYS A 890 -1.32 -29.64 16.71
N TYR A 891 -0.19 -28.92 16.64
CA TYR A 891 0.73 -28.76 17.76
C TYR A 891 0.74 -27.35 18.36
N GLY A 892 0.08 -26.36 17.74
CA GLY A 892 0.03 -24.97 18.20
C GLY A 892 1.14 -24.06 17.67
N MET A 893 1.31 -22.91 18.29
CA MET A 893 2.28 -21.87 17.89
C MET A 893 3.70 -22.23 18.34
N GLY A 894 4.74 -21.61 17.77
CA GLY A 894 6.12 -21.73 18.27
C GLY A 894 6.25 -21.36 19.75
N ALA A 895 5.58 -20.29 20.17
CA ALA A 895 5.44 -19.85 21.56
C ALA A 895 4.70 -20.85 22.48
N ASP A 896 3.91 -21.77 21.93
CA ASP A 896 3.24 -22.84 22.70
C ASP A 896 4.18 -24.02 22.98
N GLN A 897 5.31 -24.11 22.26
CA GLN A 897 6.29 -25.19 22.41
C GLN A 897 7.33 -24.91 23.49
N ALA A 898 7.50 -23.65 23.91
CA ALA A 898 8.58 -23.25 24.81
C ALA A 898 8.47 -23.93 26.18
N LEU A 899 9.57 -24.56 26.61
CA LEU A 899 9.73 -25.19 27.92
C LEU A 899 10.62 -24.33 28.83
N GLU A 900 11.76 -23.87 28.31
CA GLU A 900 12.69 -22.97 29.00
C GLU A 900 13.33 -21.97 28.03
N TRP A 901 13.54 -20.73 28.50
CA TRP A 901 14.33 -19.70 27.83
C TRP A 901 15.60 -19.42 28.64
N GLU A 902 16.76 -19.42 27.98
CA GLU A 902 18.03 -18.98 28.56
C GLU A 902 18.28 -17.52 28.14
N VAL A 903 18.41 -16.61 29.11
CA VAL A 903 18.27 -15.15 28.87
C VAL A 903 19.34 -14.36 29.61
N VAL A 904 19.94 -13.37 28.95
CA VAL A 904 20.67 -12.28 29.62
C VAL A 904 19.74 -11.07 29.80
N THR A 905 19.52 -10.66 31.05
CA THR A 905 18.65 -9.53 31.41
C THR A 905 19.37 -8.18 31.23
N ALA A 906 18.63 -7.07 31.26
CA ALA A 906 19.17 -5.75 30.92
C ALA A 906 20.23 -5.21 31.92
N ASP A 907 20.45 -5.87 33.05
CA ASP A 907 21.54 -5.64 34.01
C ASP A 907 22.81 -6.48 33.73
N GLY A 908 22.72 -7.45 32.81
CA GLY A 908 23.78 -8.41 32.50
C GLY A 908 23.77 -9.69 33.35
N THR A 909 22.68 -9.98 34.07
CA THR A 909 22.49 -11.26 34.78
C THR A 909 21.99 -12.35 33.82
N VAL A 910 22.38 -13.60 34.04
CA VAL A 910 21.87 -14.77 33.28
C VAL A 910 20.76 -15.44 34.07
N VAL A 911 19.63 -15.74 33.43
CA VAL A 911 18.49 -16.43 34.04
C VAL A 911 17.93 -17.52 33.12
N ILE A 912 17.41 -18.59 33.73
CA ILE A 912 16.54 -19.57 33.05
C ILE A 912 15.10 -19.21 33.40
N ALA A 913 14.28 -18.93 32.38
CA ALA A 913 12.87 -18.63 32.54
C ALA A 913 12.01 -19.79 32.03
N SER A 914 11.23 -20.39 32.93
CA SER A 914 10.36 -21.54 32.71
C SER A 914 8.98 -21.31 33.35
N PRO A 915 8.00 -22.22 33.20
CA PRO A 915 6.72 -22.12 33.92
C PRO A 915 6.85 -22.08 35.46
N SER A 916 7.93 -22.61 36.03
CA SER A 916 8.17 -22.69 37.47
C SER A 916 9.23 -21.69 37.99
N GLN A 917 10.17 -21.24 37.15
CA GLN A 917 11.23 -20.29 37.52
C GLN A 917 11.17 -19.02 36.66
N HIS A 918 11.18 -17.84 37.29
CA HIS A 918 11.03 -16.54 36.60
C HIS A 918 9.83 -16.53 35.61
N SER A 919 8.72 -17.12 36.01
CA SER A 919 7.59 -17.46 35.14
C SER A 919 6.85 -16.26 34.54
N ASP A 920 7.06 -15.05 35.07
CA ASP A 920 6.62 -13.82 34.44
C ASP A 920 7.48 -13.45 33.20
N LEU A 921 8.79 -13.68 33.25
CA LEU A 921 9.68 -13.51 32.09
C LEU A 921 9.43 -14.59 31.04
N TYR A 922 9.22 -15.84 31.46
CA TYR A 922 8.81 -16.94 30.56
C TYR A 922 7.50 -16.58 29.85
N TRP A 923 6.48 -16.13 30.59
CA TRP A 923 5.20 -15.75 30.03
C TRP A 923 5.34 -14.66 28.96
N ALA A 924 6.13 -13.62 29.23
CA ALA A 924 6.35 -12.51 28.30
C ALA A 924 7.24 -12.86 27.09
N LEU A 925 8.26 -13.70 27.26
CA LEU A 925 9.06 -14.20 26.14
C LEU A 925 8.27 -15.14 25.24
N SER A 926 7.35 -15.94 25.79
CA SER A 926 6.49 -16.83 25.02
C SER A 926 5.31 -16.08 24.37
N GLY A 927 5.59 -15.25 23.37
CA GLY A 927 4.60 -14.57 22.52
C GLY A 927 4.36 -13.08 22.80
N GLY A 928 5.06 -12.47 23.76
CA GLY A 928 4.93 -11.05 24.11
C GLY A 928 5.84 -10.09 23.34
N GLY A 929 6.51 -10.56 22.29
CA GLY A 929 7.36 -9.78 21.39
C GLY A 929 8.85 -9.88 21.73
N GLY A 930 9.66 -10.23 20.73
CA GLY A 930 11.11 -10.36 20.90
C GLY A 930 11.85 -9.03 21.04
N GLY A 931 13.03 -9.09 21.67
CA GLY A 931 13.97 -7.96 21.72
C GLY A 931 13.65 -6.85 22.73
N THR A 932 12.73 -7.06 23.68
CA THR A 932 12.38 -6.04 24.69
C THR A 932 12.54 -6.46 26.16
N TYR A 933 12.41 -7.75 26.52
CA TYR A 933 12.52 -8.20 27.93
C TYR A 933 13.93 -8.65 28.35
N GLY A 934 14.72 -9.13 27.40
CA GLY A 934 16.08 -9.64 27.60
C GLY A 934 16.70 -10.10 26.27
N VAL A 935 17.96 -10.52 26.29
CA VAL A 935 18.65 -11.13 25.15
C VAL A 935 18.58 -12.65 25.32
N VAL A 936 17.81 -13.32 24.48
CA VAL A 936 17.72 -14.79 24.47
C VAL A 936 19.00 -15.39 23.90
N LEU A 937 19.55 -16.38 24.60
CA LEU A 937 20.72 -17.19 24.22
C LEU A 937 20.33 -18.56 23.66
N SER A 938 19.29 -19.18 24.24
CA SER A 938 18.76 -20.47 23.80
C SER A 938 17.29 -20.67 24.22
N LEU A 939 16.66 -21.65 23.59
CA LEU A 939 15.29 -22.11 23.87
C LEU A 939 15.29 -23.63 23.96
N ILE A 940 14.71 -24.19 25.03
CA ILE A 940 14.28 -25.59 25.05
C ILE A 940 12.83 -25.63 24.54
N SER A 941 12.63 -26.32 23.42
CA SER A 941 11.34 -26.47 22.74
C SER A 941 10.91 -27.93 22.70
N ARG A 942 9.62 -28.20 22.53
CA ARG A 942 9.09 -29.55 22.30
C ARG A 942 9.53 -30.09 20.94
N ALA A 943 9.74 -31.40 20.89
CA ALA A 943 9.88 -32.16 19.66
C ALA A 943 8.86 -33.31 19.68
N TYR A 944 8.37 -33.71 18.50
CA TYR A 944 7.34 -34.74 18.36
C TYR A 944 7.88 -35.88 17.48
N PRO A 945 7.49 -37.15 17.69
CA PRO A 945 7.79 -38.23 16.75
C PRO A 945 7.30 -37.88 15.34
N ASP A 946 8.16 -38.04 14.33
CA ASP A 946 7.76 -37.74 12.97
C ASP A 946 6.82 -38.82 12.40
N ASN A 947 5.98 -38.43 11.45
CA ASN A 947 4.90 -39.26 10.93
C ASN A 947 4.45 -38.73 9.57
N ILE A 948 3.67 -39.54 8.85
CA ILE A 948 3.13 -39.20 7.54
C ILE A 948 2.42 -37.84 7.56
N VAL A 949 2.70 -36.98 6.59
CA VAL A 949 2.03 -35.67 6.43
C VAL A 949 1.29 -35.69 5.10
N GLY A 950 -0.01 -35.43 5.13
CA GLY A 950 -0.83 -35.28 3.93
C GLY A 950 -0.93 -33.81 3.54
N GLY A 951 -0.93 -33.53 2.24
CA GLY A 951 -1.10 -32.17 1.74
C GLY A 951 -1.78 -32.06 0.39
N ALA A 952 -2.08 -30.83 -0.01
CA ALA A 952 -2.59 -30.54 -1.35
C ALA A 952 -2.20 -29.13 -1.83
N THR A 953 -2.24 -28.96 -3.16
CA THR A 953 -2.49 -27.65 -3.79
C THR A 953 -3.81 -27.73 -4.56
N LEU A 954 -4.55 -26.62 -4.63
CA LEU A 954 -5.74 -26.50 -5.47
C LEU A 954 -5.78 -25.11 -6.10
N SER A 955 -6.07 -25.04 -7.40
CA SER A 955 -6.25 -23.76 -8.09
C SER A 955 -7.40 -23.81 -9.08
N PHE A 956 -8.02 -22.65 -9.32
CA PHE A 956 -8.93 -22.45 -10.46
C PHE A 956 -8.90 -21.00 -10.92
N THR A 957 -9.09 -20.80 -12.23
CA THR A 957 -9.29 -19.49 -12.83
C THR A 957 -10.78 -19.17 -12.90
N SER A 958 -11.15 -17.92 -12.70
CA SER A 958 -12.52 -17.44 -12.81
C SER A 958 -13.14 -17.77 -14.18
N PRO A 959 -14.42 -18.18 -14.26
CA PRO A 959 -15.03 -18.57 -15.54
C PRO A 959 -15.16 -17.47 -16.59
N SER A 960 -14.99 -16.20 -16.23
CA SER A 960 -14.85 -15.06 -17.14
C SER A 960 -13.40 -14.66 -17.47
N GLY A 961 -12.41 -15.18 -16.74
CA GLY A 961 -11.01 -14.74 -16.82
C GLY A 961 -10.71 -13.39 -16.14
N LEU A 962 -11.68 -12.80 -15.41
CA LEU A 962 -11.53 -11.52 -14.72
C LEU A 962 -11.35 -11.70 -13.20
N ALA A 963 -10.64 -10.76 -12.57
CA ALA A 963 -10.47 -10.71 -11.11
C ALA A 963 -11.77 -10.32 -10.37
N ASP A 964 -12.67 -9.58 -11.04
CA ASP A 964 -13.94 -9.10 -10.50
C ASP A 964 -15.13 -10.02 -10.85
N ASP A 965 -14.88 -11.32 -11.02
CA ASP A 965 -15.91 -12.30 -11.37
C ASP A 965 -16.79 -12.64 -10.15
N ASP A 966 -18.09 -12.34 -10.22
CA ASP A 966 -19.04 -12.65 -9.15
C ASP A 966 -19.03 -14.14 -8.75
N LEU A 967 -18.75 -15.06 -9.68
CA LEU A 967 -18.71 -16.49 -9.41
C LEU A 967 -17.39 -16.91 -8.75
N LEU A 968 -16.28 -16.21 -9.00
CA LEU A 968 -15.05 -16.36 -8.21
C LEU A 968 -15.34 -15.99 -6.76
N TRP A 969 -15.88 -14.79 -6.50
CA TRP A 969 -16.08 -14.29 -5.14
C TRP A 969 -17.18 -15.03 -4.37
N GLN A 970 -18.18 -15.59 -5.05
CA GLN A 970 -19.11 -16.56 -4.45
C GLN A 970 -18.40 -17.83 -3.95
N VAL A 971 -17.45 -18.37 -4.72
CA VAL A 971 -16.65 -19.54 -4.28
C VAL A 971 -15.67 -19.15 -3.17
N VAL A 972 -15.05 -17.96 -3.20
CA VAL A 972 -14.19 -17.48 -2.11
C VAL A 972 -14.98 -17.34 -0.80
N ALA A 973 -16.20 -16.79 -0.85
CA ALA A 973 -17.09 -16.73 0.30
C ALA A 973 -17.47 -18.13 0.81
N TYR A 974 -17.91 -19.04 -0.07
CA TYR A 974 -18.24 -20.42 0.31
C TYR A 974 -17.03 -21.16 0.92
N PHE A 975 -15.85 -21.01 0.33
CA PHE A 975 -14.62 -21.58 0.86
C PHE A 975 -14.32 -21.05 2.27
N HIS A 976 -14.29 -19.72 2.45
CA HIS A 976 -13.93 -19.10 3.73
C HIS A 976 -14.95 -19.40 4.84
N GLN A 977 -16.24 -19.39 4.52
CA GLN A 977 -17.32 -19.51 5.51
C GLN A 977 -17.75 -20.96 5.80
N VAL A 978 -17.62 -21.88 4.84
CA VAL A 978 -18.18 -23.24 4.93
C VAL A 978 -17.10 -24.32 4.92
N VAL A 979 -16.10 -24.23 4.03
CA VAL A 979 -15.08 -25.28 3.86
C VAL A 979 -13.95 -25.13 4.88
N LEU A 980 -13.38 -23.93 4.96
CA LEU A 980 -12.19 -23.64 5.74
C LEU A 980 -12.32 -23.95 7.24
N PRO A 981 -13.48 -23.69 7.92
CA PRO A 981 -13.65 -24.10 9.32
C PRO A 981 -13.53 -25.62 9.52
N GLY A 982 -13.96 -26.42 8.55
CA GLY A 982 -13.84 -27.88 8.58
C GLY A 982 -12.39 -28.33 8.45
N LEU A 983 -11.67 -27.84 7.43
CA LEU A 983 -10.24 -28.12 7.23
C LEU A 983 -9.43 -27.79 8.51
N VAL A 984 -9.69 -26.61 9.06
CA VAL A 984 -9.02 -26.08 10.25
C VAL A 984 -9.37 -26.89 11.52
N ASP A 985 -10.57 -27.47 11.61
CA ASP A 985 -10.97 -28.37 12.71
C ASP A 985 -10.48 -29.83 12.53
N ALA A 986 -10.17 -30.25 11.29
CA ALA A 986 -9.39 -31.46 11.01
C ALA A 986 -7.89 -31.32 11.37
N GLY A 987 -7.48 -30.15 11.89
CA GLY A 987 -6.11 -29.86 12.32
C GLY A 987 -5.20 -29.35 11.19
N ALA A 988 -5.77 -28.88 10.08
CA ALA A 988 -5.01 -28.36 8.95
C ALA A 988 -4.31 -27.02 9.26
N HIS A 989 -3.16 -26.82 8.63
CA HIS A 989 -2.75 -25.52 8.11
C HIS A 989 -3.23 -25.39 6.66
N VAL A 990 -3.69 -24.21 6.27
CA VAL A 990 -4.04 -23.87 4.88
C VAL A 990 -3.50 -22.48 4.56
N GLN A 991 -2.60 -22.37 3.58
CA GLN A 991 -2.25 -21.11 2.94
C GLN A 991 -3.07 -20.91 1.67
N TRP A 992 -3.80 -19.80 1.57
CA TRP A 992 -4.61 -19.50 0.38
C TRP A 992 -4.61 -18.00 0.02
N ALA A 993 -4.92 -17.70 -1.23
CA ALA A 993 -4.93 -16.34 -1.79
C ALA A 993 -5.86 -16.22 -3.02
N VAL A 994 -6.11 -14.98 -3.46
CA VAL A 994 -6.67 -14.67 -4.78
C VAL A 994 -5.69 -13.74 -5.51
N ALA A 995 -5.16 -14.22 -6.64
CA ALA A 995 -4.18 -13.52 -7.47
C ALA A 995 -4.80 -13.21 -8.84
N GLY A 996 -5.29 -11.98 -9.02
CA GLY A 996 -6.07 -11.59 -10.20
C GLY A 996 -7.29 -12.51 -10.38
N PRO A 997 -7.46 -13.17 -11.54
CA PRO A 997 -8.57 -14.09 -11.78
C PRO A 997 -8.42 -15.48 -11.14
N VAL A 998 -7.33 -15.77 -10.41
CA VAL A 998 -7.01 -17.12 -9.92
C VAL A 998 -7.21 -17.21 -8.40
N PHE A 999 -8.02 -18.18 -7.96
CA PHE A 999 -8.02 -18.66 -6.57
C PHE A 999 -6.96 -19.75 -6.42
N LEU A 1000 -6.21 -19.72 -5.31
CA LEU A 1000 -5.22 -20.74 -4.98
C LEU A 1000 -5.25 -21.13 -3.49
N ILE A 1001 -5.14 -22.43 -3.24
CA ILE A 1001 -4.58 -23.01 -2.01
C ILE A 1001 -3.13 -23.38 -2.36
N GLY A 1002 -2.18 -22.62 -1.81
CA GLY A 1002 -0.74 -22.75 -2.07
C GLY A 1002 -0.11 -23.89 -1.27
N ASP A 1003 -0.51 -24.04 0.00
CA ASP A 1003 -0.35 -25.28 0.76
C ASP A 1003 -1.63 -25.60 1.53
N LEU A 1004 -1.90 -26.90 1.64
CA LEU A 1004 -2.71 -27.47 2.69
C LEU A 1004 -1.86 -28.55 3.36
N THR A 1005 -1.81 -28.56 4.68
CA THR A 1005 -0.97 -29.47 5.47
C THR A 1005 -1.78 -30.08 6.62
N ILE A 1006 -1.92 -31.42 6.68
CA ILE A 1006 -2.56 -32.14 7.79
C ILE A 1006 -1.61 -33.22 8.34
N PRO A 1007 -1.00 -33.02 9.53
CA PRO A 1007 0.02 -33.95 10.04
C PRO A 1007 -0.60 -35.23 10.60
N GLY A 1008 -0.30 -36.37 10.00
CA GLY A 1008 -0.92 -37.68 10.26
C GLY A 1008 -1.98 -38.10 9.24
N ALA A 1009 -2.22 -37.30 8.19
CA ALA A 1009 -3.18 -37.62 7.14
C ALA A 1009 -2.55 -38.40 5.98
N THR A 1010 -3.36 -39.26 5.36
CA THR A 1010 -3.08 -39.87 4.05
C THR A 1010 -3.76 -39.07 2.93
N GLU A 1011 -3.38 -39.30 1.67
CA GLU A 1011 -4.05 -38.71 0.49
C GLU A 1011 -5.58 -38.89 0.53
N ALA A 1012 -6.06 -40.07 0.96
CA ALA A 1012 -7.49 -40.37 1.07
C ALA A 1012 -8.21 -39.52 2.12
N ASN A 1013 -7.51 -39.06 3.17
CA ASN A 1013 -8.05 -38.07 4.10
C ASN A 1013 -8.12 -36.69 3.43
N ILE A 1014 -7.06 -36.25 2.75
CA ILE A 1014 -7.03 -34.94 2.07
C ILE A 1014 -8.14 -34.83 1.00
N TYR A 1015 -8.37 -35.89 0.22
CA TYR A 1015 -9.49 -35.96 -0.73
C TYR A 1015 -10.87 -35.89 -0.06
N ALA A 1016 -11.03 -36.42 1.17
CA ALA A 1016 -12.27 -36.33 1.91
C ALA A 1016 -12.51 -34.90 2.44
N GLU A 1017 -11.48 -34.28 3.03
CA GLU A 1017 -11.55 -32.92 3.59
C GLU A 1017 -11.76 -31.84 2.52
N LEU A 1018 -11.15 -31.98 1.33
CA LEU A 1018 -11.37 -31.07 0.19
C LEU A 1018 -12.66 -31.36 -0.61
N LYS A 1019 -13.37 -32.46 -0.31
CA LYS A 1019 -14.59 -32.84 -1.04
C LYS A 1019 -15.67 -31.74 -1.08
N PRO A 1020 -15.97 -31.00 0.01
CA PRO A 1020 -17.00 -29.95 -0.02
C PRO A 1020 -16.68 -28.79 -0.96
N LEU A 1021 -15.40 -28.48 -1.20
CA LEU A 1021 -14.98 -27.48 -2.18
C LEU A 1021 -15.07 -28.01 -3.61
N THR A 1022 -14.56 -29.21 -3.85
CA THR A 1022 -14.55 -29.83 -5.19
C THR A 1022 -15.96 -30.15 -5.70
N ASP A 1023 -16.86 -30.62 -4.82
CA ASP A 1023 -18.29 -30.78 -5.12
C ASP A 1023 -18.96 -29.44 -5.47
N HIS A 1024 -18.62 -28.37 -4.74
CA HIS A 1024 -19.16 -27.03 -5.00
C HIS A 1024 -18.67 -26.49 -6.35
N LEU A 1025 -17.36 -26.55 -6.63
CA LEU A 1025 -16.76 -26.17 -7.91
C LEU A 1025 -17.41 -26.93 -9.08
N ALA A 1026 -17.56 -28.26 -8.94
CA ALA A 1026 -18.23 -29.09 -9.94
C ALA A 1026 -19.71 -28.71 -10.13
N SER A 1027 -20.43 -28.34 -9.06
CA SER A 1027 -21.83 -27.90 -9.14
C SER A 1027 -22.01 -26.60 -9.95
N GLN A 1028 -21.01 -25.72 -9.92
CA GLN A 1028 -20.95 -24.48 -10.70
C GLN A 1028 -20.34 -24.67 -12.09
N GLY A 1029 -19.86 -25.88 -12.42
CA GLY A 1029 -19.19 -26.17 -13.69
C GLY A 1029 -17.79 -25.57 -13.82
N ILE A 1030 -17.15 -25.24 -12.70
CA ILE A 1030 -15.80 -24.65 -12.64
C ILE A 1030 -14.77 -25.79 -12.72
N ARG A 1031 -13.84 -25.69 -13.69
CA ARG A 1031 -12.68 -26.58 -13.77
C ARG A 1031 -11.61 -26.11 -12.77
N TYR A 1032 -11.03 -27.04 -12.04
CA TYR A 1032 -9.95 -26.79 -11.09
C TYR A 1032 -8.81 -27.78 -11.30
N GLN A 1033 -7.60 -27.40 -10.90
CA GLN A 1033 -6.47 -28.31 -10.71
C GLN A 1033 -6.40 -28.67 -9.22
N LEU A 1034 -6.25 -29.96 -8.91
CA LEU A 1034 -6.05 -30.45 -7.54
C LEU A 1034 -4.92 -31.47 -7.58
N ASN A 1035 -3.85 -31.18 -6.86
CA ASN A 1035 -2.73 -32.08 -6.62
C ASN A 1035 -2.74 -32.46 -5.14
N VAL A 1036 -2.90 -33.74 -4.84
CA VAL A 1036 -2.86 -34.28 -3.47
C VAL A 1036 -1.54 -35.05 -3.30
N THR A 1037 -0.91 -34.91 -2.15
CA THR A 1037 0.36 -35.54 -1.81
C THR A 1037 0.31 -36.16 -0.42
N SER A 1038 1.22 -37.08 -0.14
CA SER A 1038 1.48 -37.56 1.22
C SER A 1038 2.94 -38.00 1.36
N PHE A 1039 3.65 -37.40 2.31
CA PHE A 1039 5.08 -37.62 2.54
C PHE A 1039 5.33 -38.39 3.83
N PRO A 1040 6.32 -39.31 3.89
CA PRO A 1040 6.63 -40.08 5.11
C PRO A 1040 7.12 -39.23 6.28
N THR A 1041 7.72 -38.07 6.00
CA THR A 1041 8.34 -37.16 6.97
C THR A 1041 7.82 -35.73 6.80
N PHE A 1042 7.83 -34.95 7.88
CA PHE A 1042 7.56 -33.51 7.78
C PHE A 1042 8.66 -32.77 6.99
N TYR A 1043 9.90 -33.25 7.01
CA TYR A 1043 11.00 -32.67 6.24
C TYR A 1043 10.74 -32.71 4.73
N GLU A 1044 10.33 -33.86 4.19
CA GLU A 1044 10.00 -34.00 2.77
C GLU A 1044 8.80 -33.13 2.39
N HIS A 1045 7.76 -33.09 3.22
CA HIS A 1045 6.60 -32.22 3.04
C HIS A 1045 7.00 -30.74 2.99
N SER A 1046 7.76 -30.27 3.97
CA SER A 1046 8.20 -28.86 4.04
C SER A 1046 9.14 -28.49 2.88
N ASN A 1047 9.92 -29.45 2.37
CA ASN A 1047 10.75 -29.25 1.17
C ASN A 1047 9.91 -29.22 -0.13
N TYR A 1048 8.79 -29.93 -0.20
CA TYR A 1048 7.88 -29.89 -1.35
C TYR A 1048 7.10 -28.56 -1.43
N TYR A 1049 6.58 -28.08 -0.30
CA TYR A 1049 5.72 -26.88 -0.27
C TYR A 1049 6.49 -25.56 -0.08
N GLY A 1050 7.61 -25.55 0.66
CA GLY A 1050 8.39 -24.35 0.97
C GLY A 1050 9.87 -24.40 0.56
N GLY A 1051 10.28 -25.41 -0.21
CA GLY A 1051 11.66 -25.60 -0.66
C GLY A 1051 12.03 -24.84 -1.94
N PRO A 1052 13.16 -25.19 -2.58
CA PRO A 1052 14.08 -26.26 -2.19
C PRO A 1052 14.87 -25.90 -0.92
N PHE A 1053 15.14 -26.90 -0.09
CA PHE A 1053 16.09 -26.76 1.02
C PHE A 1053 17.50 -26.43 0.50
N PRO A 1054 18.31 -25.66 1.26
CA PRO A 1054 18.04 -25.21 2.63
C PRO A 1054 17.19 -23.93 2.76
N TYR A 1055 17.05 -23.10 1.72
CA TYR A 1055 16.59 -21.71 1.91
C TYR A 1055 15.19 -21.38 1.36
N GLY A 1056 14.63 -22.20 0.47
CA GLY A 1056 13.38 -21.90 -0.24
C GLY A 1056 13.53 -20.77 -1.27
N THR A 1057 12.41 -20.21 -1.73
CA THR A 1057 12.36 -19.14 -2.75
C THR A 1057 11.57 -17.90 -2.28
N PHE A 1058 11.32 -17.77 -0.98
CA PHE A 1058 10.48 -16.70 -0.42
C PHE A 1058 11.10 -15.31 -0.58
N TRP A 1059 10.54 -14.50 -1.50
CA TRP A 1059 10.75 -13.06 -1.57
C TRP A 1059 10.34 -12.42 -0.23
N SER A 1060 11.16 -11.52 0.33
CA SER A 1060 10.88 -10.86 1.62
C SER A 1060 11.01 -9.33 1.62
N ALA A 1061 11.45 -8.71 0.53
CA ALA A 1061 11.44 -7.27 0.38
C ALA A 1061 10.04 -6.76 -0.04
N GLN A 1062 9.22 -6.38 0.94
CA GLN A 1062 7.81 -5.96 0.73
C GLN A 1062 7.32 -4.90 1.71
N ILE A 1063 6.31 -4.14 1.29
CA ILE A 1063 5.39 -3.38 2.16
C ILE A 1063 4.33 -4.35 2.66
N GLN A 1064 3.97 -4.31 3.95
CA GLN A 1064 2.97 -5.25 4.50
C GLN A 1064 2.22 -4.76 5.75
N GLY A 1065 0.95 -5.19 5.85
CA GLY A 1065 0.13 -5.18 7.03
C GLY A 1065 -0.49 -6.56 7.29
N GLY A 1066 -1.20 -6.74 8.40
CA GLY A 1066 -1.86 -8.02 8.68
C GLY A 1066 -2.91 -7.96 9.79
N VAL A 1067 -3.86 -8.89 9.76
CA VAL A 1067 -5.01 -8.97 10.70
C VAL A 1067 -5.37 -10.40 11.08
N LEU A 1068 -5.86 -10.59 12.30
CA LEU A 1068 -6.36 -11.84 12.85
C LEU A 1068 -7.89 -11.87 12.78
N ILE A 1069 -8.44 -12.55 11.76
CA ILE A 1069 -9.89 -12.71 11.59
C ILE A 1069 -10.37 -13.91 12.43
N SER A 1070 -11.26 -13.61 13.38
CA SER A 1070 -11.86 -14.65 14.23
C SER A 1070 -12.84 -15.53 13.45
N ARG A 1071 -13.05 -16.75 13.93
CA ARG A 1071 -14.05 -17.68 13.39
C ARG A 1071 -15.44 -17.05 13.38
N ASP A 1072 -15.83 -16.38 14.46
CA ASP A 1072 -17.13 -15.72 14.60
C ASP A 1072 -17.30 -14.54 13.62
N THR A 1073 -16.22 -13.79 13.36
CA THR A 1073 -16.19 -12.75 12.32
C THR A 1073 -16.46 -13.37 10.94
N ALA A 1074 -15.76 -14.46 10.62
CA ALA A 1074 -15.73 -15.06 9.28
C ALA A 1074 -17.04 -15.76 8.90
N ILE A 1075 -17.58 -16.63 9.77
CA ILE A 1075 -18.80 -17.41 9.49
C ILE A 1075 -20.09 -16.58 9.56
N SER A 1076 -19.99 -15.30 9.93
CA SER A 1076 -21.11 -14.38 10.03
C SER A 1076 -21.58 -13.88 8.67
N ASN A 1077 -22.88 -14.03 8.40
CA ASN A 1077 -23.54 -13.53 7.18
C ASN A 1077 -23.52 -11.99 7.03
N THR A 1078 -22.98 -11.23 7.99
CA THR A 1078 -22.73 -9.78 7.84
C THR A 1078 -21.24 -9.49 7.74
N THR A 1079 -20.49 -9.65 8.83
CA THR A 1079 -19.06 -9.31 8.90
C THR A 1079 -18.17 -10.18 8.01
N GLY A 1080 -18.57 -11.43 7.78
CA GLY A 1080 -17.87 -12.34 6.88
C GLY A 1080 -18.02 -11.91 5.42
N LEU A 1081 -19.23 -11.56 4.98
CA LEU A 1081 -19.44 -11.03 3.63
C LEU A 1081 -18.77 -9.65 3.44
N GLN A 1082 -18.82 -8.78 4.47
CA GLN A 1082 -18.09 -7.51 4.44
C GLN A 1082 -16.57 -7.70 4.28
N LEU A 1083 -15.98 -8.72 4.92
CA LEU A 1083 -14.58 -9.09 4.73
C LEU A 1083 -14.31 -9.58 3.29
N ILE A 1084 -15.19 -10.41 2.72
CA ILE A 1084 -15.07 -10.85 1.31
C ILE A 1084 -15.15 -9.64 0.36
N ASP A 1085 -16.03 -8.68 0.62
CA ASP A 1085 -16.11 -7.44 -0.16
C ASP A 1085 -14.83 -6.59 -0.04
N GLN A 1086 -14.18 -6.54 1.14
CA GLN A 1086 -12.88 -5.86 1.29
C GLN A 1086 -11.76 -6.60 0.54
N LEU A 1087 -11.70 -7.93 0.61
CA LEU A 1087 -10.74 -8.74 -0.14
C LEU A 1087 -10.94 -8.59 -1.65
N ARG A 1088 -12.20 -8.54 -2.12
CA ARG A 1088 -12.56 -8.26 -3.51
C ARG A 1088 -12.09 -6.87 -3.94
N HIS A 1089 -12.34 -5.84 -3.13
CA HIS A 1089 -11.88 -4.49 -3.42
C HIS A 1089 -10.35 -4.39 -3.49
N LEU A 1090 -9.65 -5.02 -2.54
CA LEU A 1090 -8.18 -5.09 -2.49
C LEU A 1090 -7.61 -5.66 -3.80
N SER A 1091 -8.08 -6.86 -4.22
CA SER A 1091 -7.60 -7.58 -5.41
C SER A 1091 -8.07 -7.00 -6.76
N THR A 1092 -8.95 -5.99 -6.79
CA THR A 1092 -9.52 -5.45 -8.04
C THR A 1092 -9.29 -3.95 -8.26
N ALA A 1093 -9.10 -3.17 -7.18
CA ALA A 1093 -8.98 -1.71 -7.23
C ALA A 1093 -7.65 -1.17 -6.69
N THR A 1094 -6.74 -2.03 -6.23
CA THR A 1094 -5.48 -1.62 -5.59
C THR A 1094 -4.29 -2.41 -6.15
N ASN A 1095 -3.06 -1.99 -5.82
CA ASN A 1095 -1.84 -2.76 -6.14
C ASN A 1095 -1.50 -3.81 -5.06
N PHE A 1096 -2.25 -3.85 -3.95
CA PHE A 1096 -2.01 -4.77 -2.85
C PHE A 1096 -2.61 -6.15 -3.11
N ASN A 1097 -1.91 -7.17 -2.63
CA ASN A 1097 -2.33 -8.55 -2.66
C ASN A 1097 -2.57 -9.03 -1.22
N PHE A 1098 -3.21 -10.18 -1.05
CA PHE A 1098 -3.31 -10.83 0.25
C PHE A 1098 -2.88 -12.30 0.17
N GLY A 1099 -2.26 -12.76 1.25
CA GLY A 1099 -2.13 -14.18 1.59
C GLY A 1099 -2.86 -14.44 2.91
N SER A 1100 -3.36 -15.65 3.10
CA SER A 1100 -4.09 -16.04 4.30
C SER A 1100 -3.49 -17.30 4.91
N TYR A 1101 -2.99 -17.22 6.14
CA TYR A 1101 -2.58 -18.36 6.95
C TYR A 1101 -3.74 -18.78 7.86
N SER A 1102 -4.31 -19.96 7.59
CA SER A 1102 -5.51 -20.42 8.28
C SER A 1102 -5.24 -21.73 9.03
N ALA A 1103 -5.25 -21.66 10.36
CA ALA A 1103 -5.01 -22.76 11.28
C ALA A 1103 -5.60 -22.46 12.66
N ARG A 1104 -6.02 -23.50 13.40
CA ARG A 1104 -6.53 -23.40 14.77
C ARG A 1104 -5.49 -23.95 15.74
N SER A 1105 -4.80 -23.07 16.45
CA SER A 1105 -3.99 -23.49 17.59
C SER A 1105 -4.91 -24.13 18.65
N PRO A 1106 -4.63 -25.37 19.13
CA PRO A 1106 -5.52 -26.09 20.03
C PRO A 1106 -5.59 -25.42 21.41
N VAL A 1107 -6.67 -24.67 21.63
CA VAL A 1107 -6.92 -23.81 22.80
C VAL A 1107 -6.92 -24.57 24.14
N GLU A 1108 -7.31 -25.83 24.12
CA GLU A 1108 -7.65 -26.62 25.31
C GLU A 1108 -6.67 -27.78 25.57
N ASN A 1109 -5.40 -27.65 25.19
CA ASN A 1109 -4.35 -28.57 25.65
C ASN A 1109 -3.79 -28.09 27.01
N PRO A 1110 -4.17 -28.70 28.15
CA PRO A 1110 -3.70 -28.29 29.48
C PRO A 1110 -2.19 -28.50 29.69
N SER A 1111 -1.52 -29.21 28.77
CA SER A 1111 -0.07 -29.39 28.75
C SER A 1111 0.67 -28.18 28.15
N ILE A 1112 -0.02 -27.14 27.67
CA ILE A 1112 0.60 -25.88 27.22
C ILE A 1112 0.60 -24.90 28.41
N PRO A 1113 1.78 -24.48 28.92
CA PRO A 1113 1.86 -23.48 29.98
C PRO A 1113 1.27 -22.13 29.55
N ALA A 1114 0.78 -21.36 30.52
CA ALA A 1114 0.27 -20.02 30.25
C ALA A 1114 1.36 -19.14 29.60
N ASN A 1115 1.02 -18.52 28.46
CA ASN A 1115 1.93 -17.69 27.66
C ASN A 1115 1.25 -16.40 27.18
N ALA A 1116 2.00 -15.49 26.55
CA ALA A 1116 1.56 -14.14 26.17
C ALA A 1116 1.02 -14.01 24.73
N VAL A 1117 0.95 -15.11 23.98
CA VAL A 1117 0.37 -15.16 22.62
C VAL A 1117 -0.96 -14.41 22.55
N HIS A 1118 -1.13 -13.59 21.52
CA HIS A 1118 -2.32 -12.73 21.39
C HIS A 1118 -3.62 -13.57 21.40
N PRO A 1119 -4.65 -13.23 22.22
CA PRO A 1119 -5.84 -14.08 22.36
C PRO A 1119 -6.60 -14.38 21.06
N GLY A 1120 -6.51 -13.50 20.06
CA GLY A 1120 -7.09 -13.72 18.72
C GLY A 1120 -6.64 -15.03 18.06
N TRP A 1121 -5.40 -15.48 18.30
CA TRP A 1121 -4.88 -16.76 17.80
C TRP A 1121 -5.67 -17.99 18.28
N ARG A 1122 -6.39 -17.88 19.40
CA ARG A 1122 -7.14 -19.00 19.98
C ARG A 1122 -8.52 -19.19 19.35
N ASN A 1123 -9.12 -18.13 18.80
CA ASN A 1123 -10.38 -18.20 18.04
C ASN A 1123 -10.17 -17.83 16.56
N LEU A 1124 -8.97 -18.05 16.04
CA LEU A 1124 -8.61 -17.70 14.67
C LEU A 1124 -9.33 -18.61 13.68
N LEU A 1125 -9.73 -18.05 12.54
CA LEU A 1125 -9.90 -18.83 11.31
C LEU A 1125 -8.81 -18.48 10.29
N SER A 1126 -8.49 -17.20 10.13
CA SER A 1126 -7.50 -16.71 9.15
C SER A 1126 -6.69 -15.54 9.68
N CYS A 1127 -5.36 -15.66 9.65
CA CYS A 1127 -4.45 -14.52 9.70
C CYS A 1127 -4.20 -14.05 8.26
N PHE A 1128 -4.73 -12.89 7.87
CA PHE A 1128 -4.46 -12.32 6.56
C PHE A 1128 -3.24 -11.41 6.62
N ILE A 1129 -2.29 -11.60 5.71
CA ILE A 1129 -1.18 -10.69 5.45
C ILE A 1129 -1.50 -9.96 4.14
N ILE A 1130 -1.58 -8.64 4.20
CA ILE A 1130 -1.86 -7.74 3.07
C ILE A 1130 -0.54 -7.10 2.68
N PHE A 1131 -0.09 -7.27 1.43
CA PHE A 1131 1.27 -6.89 1.04
C PHE A 1131 1.36 -6.38 -0.39
N GLN A 1132 2.42 -5.61 -0.66
CA GLN A 1132 2.87 -5.26 -1.99
C GLN A 1132 4.38 -5.47 -2.07
N GLN A 1133 4.86 -6.18 -3.10
CA GLN A 1133 6.29 -6.38 -3.27
C GLN A 1133 7.01 -5.05 -3.52
N TRP A 1134 8.21 -4.90 -2.94
CA TRP A 1134 8.98 -3.65 -3.01
C TRP A 1134 9.56 -3.45 -4.41
N ASN A 1135 9.25 -2.31 -5.03
CA ASN A 1135 9.76 -1.99 -6.36
C ASN A 1135 11.06 -1.18 -6.26
N TYR A 1136 12.20 -1.88 -6.26
CA TYR A 1136 13.53 -1.28 -6.28
C TYR A 1136 13.86 -0.43 -7.53
N SER A 1137 12.99 -0.42 -8.55
CA SER A 1137 13.10 0.51 -9.69
C SER A 1137 12.27 1.80 -9.54
N ALA A 1138 11.47 1.91 -8.48
CA ALA A 1138 10.71 3.12 -8.17
C ALA A 1138 11.52 4.06 -7.24
N PRO A 1139 11.32 5.39 -7.32
CA PRO A 1139 11.81 6.31 -6.29
C PRO A 1139 11.27 5.96 -4.91
N PHE A 1140 12.05 6.17 -3.86
CA PHE A 1140 11.66 5.84 -2.48
C PHE A 1140 10.35 6.54 -2.09
N GLU A 1141 10.14 7.79 -2.55
CA GLU A 1141 8.94 8.59 -2.29
C GLU A 1141 7.66 7.97 -2.86
N VAL A 1142 7.76 7.11 -3.88
CA VAL A 1142 6.62 6.36 -4.43
C VAL A 1142 6.26 5.16 -3.54
N MET A 1143 7.27 4.52 -2.94
CA MET A 1143 7.07 3.43 -1.98
C MET A 1143 6.61 3.96 -0.61
N ASP A 1144 7.08 5.14 -0.20
CA ASP A 1144 6.65 5.82 1.03
C ASP A 1144 5.17 6.23 0.98
N GLU A 1145 4.71 6.74 -0.16
CA GLU A 1145 3.28 7.00 -0.39
C GLU A 1145 2.43 5.71 -0.40
N GLN A 1146 3.00 4.58 -0.83
CA GLN A 1146 2.33 3.27 -0.77
C GLN A 1146 2.27 2.72 0.67
N GLU A 1147 3.30 2.92 1.49
CA GLU A 1147 3.27 2.61 2.93
C GLU A 1147 2.23 3.49 3.66
N ARG A 1148 2.14 4.78 3.30
CA ARG A 1148 1.09 5.67 3.80
C ARG A 1148 -0.30 5.19 3.37
N GLN A 1149 -0.48 4.80 2.10
CA GLN A 1149 -1.75 4.26 1.62
C GLN A 1149 -2.14 2.96 2.35
N LEU A 1150 -1.18 2.06 2.60
CA LEU A 1150 -1.41 0.87 3.43
C LEU A 1150 -1.94 1.27 4.82
N THR A 1151 -1.23 2.17 5.50
CA THR A 1151 -1.53 2.60 6.88
C THR A 1151 -2.87 3.33 7.00
N GLU A 1152 -3.15 4.26 6.08
CA GLU A 1152 -4.25 5.24 6.21
C GLU A 1152 -5.53 4.86 5.44
N GLU A 1153 -5.43 4.06 4.38
CA GLU A 1153 -6.57 3.71 3.50
C GLU A 1153 -6.89 2.21 3.50
N ILE A 1154 -5.87 1.35 3.37
CA ILE A 1154 -6.07 -0.10 3.13
C ILE A 1154 -6.32 -0.88 4.43
N MET A 1155 -5.50 -0.69 5.46
CA MET A 1155 -5.59 -1.47 6.70
C MET A 1155 -6.83 -1.20 7.57
N PRO A 1156 -7.33 0.04 7.74
CA PRO A 1156 -8.41 0.32 8.69
C PRO A 1156 -9.70 -0.48 8.48
N PRO A 1157 -10.24 -0.68 7.25
CA PRO A 1157 -11.42 -1.51 7.03
C PRO A 1157 -11.27 -2.99 7.43
N PHE A 1158 -10.06 -3.55 7.31
CA PHE A 1158 -9.78 -4.93 7.75
C PHE A 1158 -9.62 -5.01 9.27
N GLN A 1159 -8.93 -4.04 9.86
CA GLN A 1159 -8.73 -3.93 11.31
C GLN A 1159 -10.05 -3.76 12.07
N ASP A 1160 -11.01 -3.01 11.51
CA ASP A 1160 -12.34 -2.81 12.10
C ASP A 1160 -13.21 -4.09 12.13
N LEU A 1161 -12.82 -5.13 11.36
CA LEU A 1161 -13.39 -6.48 11.40
C LEU A 1161 -12.52 -7.47 12.22
N ALA A 1162 -11.31 -7.08 12.59
CA ALA A 1162 -10.30 -7.97 13.16
C ALA A 1162 -10.44 -8.18 14.67
N SER A 1163 -9.80 -9.26 15.14
CA SER A 1163 -9.61 -9.56 16.57
C SER A 1163 -8.23 -9.18 17.09
N GLY A 1164 -7.43 -8.47 16.29
CA GLY A 1164 -6.03 -8.11 16.52
C GLY A 1164 -5.18 -8.29 15.26
N ALA A 1165 -3.86 -8.25 15.40
CA ALA A 1165 -2.86 -8.43 14.33
C ALA A 1165 -1.64 -9.22 14.83
N TYR A 1166 -0.83 -9.76 13.92
CA TYR A 1166 0.37 -10.53 14.27
C TYR A 1166 1.60 -9.62 14.33
N LEU A 1167 2.19 -9.43 15.52
CA LEU A 1167 3.27 -8.47 15.80
C LEU A 1167 4.61 -8.68 15.05
N ASN A 1168 4.73 -9.74 14.27
CA ASN A 1168 5.86 -10.00 13.35
C ASN A 1168 5.50 -9.76 11.88
N GLU A 1169 4.21 -9.81 11.52
CA GLU A 1169 3.71 -9.69 10.15
C GLU A 1169 2.56 -8.67 10.11
N ALA A 1170 2.90 -7.42 10.41
CA ALA A 1170 1.97 -6.31 10.48
C ALA A 1170 2.66 -4.98 10.10
N ASP A 1171 1.82 -3.97 9.87
CA ASP A 1171 2.19 -2.60 9.56
C ASP A 1171 2.97 -2.00 10.75
N PHE A 1172 4.12 -1.39 10.46
CA PHE A 1172 5.01 -0.84 11.48
C PHE A 1172 4.58 0.55 11.96
N ASN A 1173 3.78 1.29 11.18
CA ASN A 1173 3.22 2.60 11.51
C ASN A 1173 1.84 2.53 12.15
N ASN A 1174 1.14 1.39 12.02
CA ASN A 1174 -0.16 1.06 12.62
C ASN A 1174 -0.44 1.82 13.94
N PRO A 1175 -1.32 2.83 13.95
CA PRO A 1175 -1.57 3.64 15.15
C PRO A 1175 -2.22 2.84 16.30
N ARG A 1176 -2.85 1.70 16.01
CA ARG A 1176 -3.50 0.80 16.97
C ARG A 1176 -2.59 -0.31 17.50
N TRP A 1177 -1.29 -0.34 17.14
CA TRP A 1177 -0.36 -1.44 17.45
C TRP A 1177 -0.44 -1.99 18.88
N LYS A 1178 -0.58 -1.15 19.91
CA LYS A 1178 -0.68 -1.59 21.32
C LYS A 1178 -1.90 -2.48 21.58
N GLU A 1179 -3.04 -2.16 20.98
CA GLU A 1179 -4.28 -2.90 21.12
C GLU A 1179 -4.29 -4.12 20.19
N GLU A 1180 -3.87 -3.96 18.94
CA GLU A 1180 -3.95 -5.05 17.96
C GLU A 1180 -2.90 -6.15 18.18
N PHE A 1181 -1.68 -5.80 18.59
CA PHE A 1181 -0.57 -6.78 18.73
C PHE A 1181 -0.60 -7.52 20.08
N TYR A 1182 -1.12 -6.86 21.12
CA TYR A 1182 -1.05 -7.34 22.51
C TYR A 1182 -2.40 -7.38 23.22
N GLY A 1183 -3.37 -6.56 22.83
CA GLY A 1183 -4.72 -6.52 23.38
C GLY A 1183 -4.73 -6.51 24.91
N ARG A 1184 -5.54 -7.39 25.51
CA ARG A 1184 -5.64 -7.54 26.98
C ARG A 1184 -4.33 -7.93 27.67
N ASN A 1185 -3.33 -8.44 26.94
CA ASN A 1185 -2.04 -8.82 27.51
C ASN A 1185 -1.12 -7.60 27.73
N TRP A 1186 -1.41 -6.47 27.06
CA TRP A 1186 -0.58 -5.24 27.07
C TRP A 1186 -0.12 -4.82 28.47
N GLU A 1187 -1.05 -4.58 29.41
CA GLU A 1187 -0.67 -4.03 30.72
C GLU A 1187 0.21 -4.99 31.53
N ARG A 1188 -0.04 -6.30 31.49
CA ARG A 1188 0.83 -7.29 32.15
C ARG A 1188 2.21 -7.33 31.50
N LEU A 1189 2.28 -7.27 30.16
CA LEU A 1189 3.57 -7.18 29.45
C LEU A 1189 4.32 -5.89 29.79
N SER A 1190 3.64 -4.75 29.88
CA SER A 1190 4.23 -3.46 30.27
C SER A 1190 4.76 -3.49 31.71
N GLN A 1191 4.08 -4.15 32.64
CA GLN A 1191 4.59 -4.37 34.01
C GLN A 1191 5.86 -5.23 34.01
N ILE A 1192 5.90 -6.30 33.21
CA ILE A 1192 7.06 -7.20 33.11
C ILE A 1192 8.25 -6.48 32.43
N LYS A 1193 8.00 -5.70 31.37
CA LYS A 1193 9.01 -4.81 30.76
C LYS A 1193 9.61 -3.85 31.80
N ARG A 1194 8.77 -3.18 32.60
CA ARG A 1194 9.22 -2.28 33.68
C ARG A 1194 10.02 -2.99 34.77
N LYS A 1195 9.81 -4.29 35.00
CA LYS A 1195 10.58 -5.11 35.95
C LYS A 1195 11.96 -5.52 35.41
N TRP A 1196 12.05 -6.03 34.18
CA TRP A 1196 13.27 -6.64 33.64
C TRP A 1196 14.16 -5.69 32.83
N ASP A 1197 13.59 -4.59 32.30
CA ASP A 1197 14.34 -3.47 31.73
C ASP A 1197 13.77 -2.11 32.18
N PRO A 1198 13.91 -1.75 33.48
CA PRO A 1198 13.45 -0.47 34.02
C PRO A 1198 14.15 0.75 33.40
N LYS A 1199 15.30 0.55 32.72
CA LYS A 1199 16.08 1.63 32.10
C LYS A 1199 15.76 1.84 30.62
N GLY A 1200 14.96 0.98 30.00
CA GLY A 1200 14.68 1.03 28.56
C GLY A 1200 15.94 0.87 27.71
N LEU A 1201 16.87 0.00 28.11
CA LEU A 1201 18.03 -0.37 27.30
C LEU A 1201 17.58 -1.02 25.98
N LEU A 1202 16.60 -1.92 26.06
CA LEU A 1202 16.11 -2.70 24.95
C LEU A 1202 14.95 -1.97 24.29
N TYR A 1203 15.14 -1.55 23.04
CA TYR A 1203 14.15 -0.81 22.25
C TYR A 1203 14.03 -1.40 20.84
N ALA A 1204 12.79 -1.56 20.41
CA ALA A 1204 12.42 -1.86 19.04
C ALA A 1204 11.05 -1.22 18.71
N LYS A 1205 10.83 -0.76 17.48
CA LYS A 1205 9.57 -0.12 17.03
C LYS A 1205 8.38 -1.08 17.25
N THR A 1206 7.27 -0.60 17.81
CA THR A 1206 6.09 -1.40 18.24
C THR A 1206 6.31 -2.49 19.30
N ALA A 1207 7.52 -2.62 19.87
CA ALA A 1207 7.72 -3.51 21.01
C ALA A 1207 7.13 -2.91 22.30
N VAL A 1208 6.82 -3.74 23.29
CA VAL A 1208 6.31 -3.25 24.58
C VAL A 1208 7.35 -2.37 25.27
N GLY A 1209 6.94 -1.17 25.70
CA GLY A 1209 7.83 -0.14 26.26
C GLY A 1209 8.45 0.79 25.22
N SER A 1210 8.22 0.55 23.91
CA SER A 1210 8.74 1.41 22.83
C SER A 1210 8.13 2.80 22.81
N GLU A 1211 6.92 2.97 23.35
CA GLU A 1211 6.23 4.25 23.55
C GLU A 1211 6.92 5.19 24.53
N THR A 1212 7.91 4.70 25.30
CA THR A 1212 8.77 5.53 26.18
C THR A 1212 9.97 6.14 25.45
N TRP A 1213 10.00 6.02 24.12
CA TRP A 1213 11.03 6.55 23.21
C TRP A 1213 10.39 7.14 21.94
N THR A 1214 11.08 8.08 21.32
CA THR A 1214 10.76 8.68 20.02
C THR A 1214 12.04 8.83 19.18
N LEU A 1215 11.90 9.14 17.89
CA LEU A 1215 13.00 9.45 16.99
C LEU A 1215 13.03 10.95 16.68
N ASP A 1216 14.19 11.59 16.80
CA ASP A 1216 14.38 12.97 16.30
C ASP A 1216 14.46 13.02 14.76
N ALA A 1217 14.46 14.22 14.20
CA ALA A 1217 14.56 14.44 12.75
C ALA A 1217 15.90 14.00 12.10
N LYS A 1218 16.84 13.44 12.88
CA LYS A 1218 18.08 12.80 12.40
C LYS A 1218 18.06 11.28 12.56
N GLY A 1219 17.01 10.71 13.15
CA GLY A 1219 16.90 9.28 13.50
C GLY A 1219 17.53 8.93 14.86
N ARG A 1220 17.79 9.91 15.73
CA ARG A 1220 18.28 9.69 17.10
C ARG A 1220 17.17 9.18 18.00
N LEU A 1221 17.43 8.11 18.73
CA LEU A 1221 16.50 7.60 19.74
C LEU A 1221 16.54 8.47 21.00
N CYS A 1222 15.45 9.16 21.31
CA CYS A 1222 15.28 10.06 22.46
C CYS A 1222 14.15 9.60 23.36
N ARG A 1223 14.19 9.92 24.67
CA ARG A 1223 13.01 9.76 25.52
C ARG A 1223 11.84 10.59 24.97
N ALA A 1224 10.63 10.04 25.06
CA ALA A 1224 9.41 10.81 24.86
C ALA A 1224 9.14 11.67 26.11
N ASP A 1225 8.55 12.84 25.90
CA ASP A 1225 8.17 13.82 26.94
C ASP A 1225 6.84 13.45 27.64
#